data_AF-A0A397CXW9-F1
#
_entry.id   AF-A0A397CXW9-F1
#
_cell.length_a   1.000
_cell.length_b   1.000
_cell.length_c   1.000
_cell.angle_alpha   90.00
_cell.angle_beta   90.00
_cell.angle_gamma   90.00
#
_symmetry.space_group_name_H-M   'P 1'
#
loop_
_entity.id
_entity.type
_entity.pdbx_description
1 polymer ?
#
loop_
_entity_poly.entity_id
_entity_poly.type
_entity_poly.pdbx_seq_one_letter_code
_entity_poly.pdbx_strand_id
1 'polypeptide(L)'
;MRLNLIVFVIDILFPNAGKSIVGYMVEHPIQSFRESMELNYFGTLNTVNAVLPTMVQRQEGCICFITSAAALASYVGFSAYSPTKYAVRGLADCLRNELSSSGISIHVAYPGSMDTPGFELEQLTKPTECKAIEASETLYKPEAVASSILKDLKHGVHNMYCGDIGISLLGVLSASMSPRCNPALDVLLFPVGVVATKKSKPRPTADELSSNDASGGGLTVEQIYQKKTQLEHILLRPDTYVGSIEPAEQTLWVYDDENSKMVQKKVTICPGLYKIFDEIIVNACDNKQRDSTMDTLKVTIDSEKGEISVWNNGNGIPVVMHKEHNVYVPELIFGHLLTGSNFDDKKKKTTGGRNGYGAKLANIFSKEFVVETASREQGKRYRQVFSDNMSVKGAPKITSWSKKDFTCITFTPDFKRFQMTGLDDDIVALFKKRVYDIAGVTDKSLNVYLNEEKIAVKSFSQYVALYGTADVIFDKPDERWQVGLGLSDDGFQQVSFVNGICTTKGGQHVNYLADQITTKLIAVVKKRNKGEAVKPAYIKNHLCLYVSALIDNPAFDSQRKVHESRYDFHVIVLIGCDDMYSPLAARVVEKSGLVENILSFAKLKQTAELKKTSGTKSVKLTGISKLDDANFAGSAKGKDCTLILTEGDSAKALAMSGLAVVGRDYYGVFPLKGKLLNVREASHSVIVKNEEIQNIVKILGLKYGTTYDSTKSLRYGHLMIMADQDHDGSHIKGLVINFIHHFWPSLMGLDNFVQEFITPIVKATKGNRSEVFYTIPEYEAWRGQMNNAKGWYIKYYKGLGTSKPEEAREYFSDLNTHQIGFTYNGEPDGDAIDMAFSKKRVEDRKEWLRAFVPGTFVDYAVQDMPYTE
;
A
#
# COMPACT_ATOMS: atom_id res chain seq x y z
N MET A 1 -30.09 -51.38 -21.28
CA MET A 1 -28.64 -51.58 -21.48
C MET A 1 -27.91 -50.60 -20.58
N ARG A 2 -27.46 -51.04 -19.39
CA ARG A 2 -26.54 -50.27 -18.54
C ARG A 2 -25.15 -50.49 -19.11
N LEU A 3 -24.54 -49.44 -19.67
CA LEU A 3 -23.10 -49.44 -19.94
C LEU A 3 -22.41 -49.46 -18.57
N ASN A 4 -21.83 -50.61 -18.22
CA ASN A 4 -20.84 -50.69 -17.15
C ASN A 4 -19.67 -49.79 -17.57
N LEU A 5 -19.66 -48.55 -17.09
CA LEU A 5 -18.47 -47.71 -17.10
C LEU A 5 -17.44 -48.42 -16.22
N ILE A 6 -16.44 -48.99 -16.86
CA ILE A 6 -15.21 -49.42 -16.20
C ILE A 6 -14.65 -48.15 -15.54
N VAL A 7 -14.78 -48.03 -14.22
CA VAL A 7 -14.13 -46.98 -13.45
C VAL A 7 -12.65 -47.35 -13.41
N PHE A 8 -11.90 -46.90 -14.41
CA PHE A 8 -10.44 -46.99 -14.35
C PHE A 8 -9.97 -46.13 -13.18
N VAL A 9 -9.26 -46.78 -12.26
CA VAL A 9 -8.59 -46.12 -11.15
C VAL A 9 -7.40 -45.35 -11.73
N ILE A 10 -7.41 -44.02 -11.60
CA ILE A 10 -6.32 -43.16 -12.07
C ILE A 10 -5.40 -42.88 -10.90
N ASP A 11 -4.18 -43.42 -10.95
CA ASP A 11 -3.16 -43.20 -9.91
C ASP A 11 -2.35 -41.94 -10.16
N ILE A 12 -2.06 -41.63 -11.42
CA ILE A 12 -1.29 -40.45 -11.82
C ILE A 12 -2.04 -39.73 -12.94
N LEU A 13 -2.33 -38.44 -12.74
CA LEU A 13 -2.98 -37.58 -13.70
C LEU A 13 -1.98 -36.53 -14.24
N PHE A 14 -1.89 -36.43 -15.56
CA PHE A 14 -1.18 -35.36 -16.27
C PHE A 14 -2.19 -34.54 -17.08
N PRO A 15 -2.79 -33.47 -16.51
CA PRO A 15 -3.66 -32.60 -17.29
C PRO A 15 -2.79 -31.74 -18.22
N ASN A 16 -2.77 -32.10 -19.51
CA ASN A 16 -1.87 -31.53 -20.51
C ASN A 16 -2.62 -30.94 -21.74
N ALA A 17 -3.90 -30.60 -21.60
CA ALA A 17 -4.61 -29.87 -22.65
C ALA A 17 -3.95 -28.50 -22.82
N GLY A 18 -3.48 -28.20 -24.04
CA GLY A 18 -2.69 -27.00 -24.26
C GLY A 18 -2.57 -26.61 -25.72
N LYS A 19 -2.73 -25.32 -26.02
CA LYS A 19 -2.29 -24.69 -27.27
C LYS A 19 -1.62 -23.36 -26.96
N SER A 20 -0.59 -23.04 -27.74
CA SER A 20 0.04 -21.73 -27.74
C SER A 20 -0.57 -20.84 -28.82
N ILE A 21 -0.97 -19.63 -28.45
CA ILE A 21 -1.36 -18.57 -29.36
C ILE A 21 -0.38 -17.43 -29.14
N VAL A 22 0.44 -17.14 -30.15
CA VAL A 22 1.53 -16.18 -30.10
C VAL A 22 1.30 -15.05 -31.09
N GLY A 23 1.81 -13.86 -30.79
CA GLY A 23 1.64 -12.63 -31.56
C GLY A 23 1.40 -11.40 -30.69
N TYR A 24 1.34 -10.22 -31.29
CA TYR A 24 1.08 -9.00 -30.53
C TYR A 24 -0.36 -8.98 -30.01
N MET A 25 -0.56 -8.38 -28.84
CA MET A 25 -1.89 -8.28 -28.23
C MET A 25 -2.90 -7.61 -29.17
N VAL A 26 -2.46 -6.58 -29.90
CA VAL A 26 -3.29 -5.81 -30.84
C VAL A 26 -3.68 -6.59 -32.10
N GLU A 27 -2.99 -7.70 -32.41
CA GLU A 27 -3.23 -8.51 -33.60
C GLU A 27 -4.26 -9.61 -33.34
N HIS A 28 -4.53 -9.94 -32.07
CA HIS A 28 -5.43 -11.01 -31.68
C HIS A 28 -6.80 -10.47 -31.24
N PRO A 29 -7.91 -10.98 -31.78
CA PRO A 29 -9.23 -10.66 -31.25
C PRO A 29 -9.36 -11.21 -29.82
N ILE A 30 -10.15 -10.55 -28.97
CA ILE A 30 -10.39 -10.98 -27.58
C ILE A 30 -10.86 -12.44 -27.46
N GLN A 31 -11.53 -12.94 -28.52
CA GLN A 31 -11.99 -14.31 -28.60
C GLN A 31 -10.84 -15.33 -28.52
N SER A 32 -9.69 -15.05 -29.13
CA SER A 32 -8.51 -15.92 -29.05
C SER A 32 -7.95 -16.04 -27.63
N PHE A 33 -8.06 -14.97 -26.83
CA PHE A 33 -7.68 -15.00 -25.41
C PHE A 33 -8.65 -15.86 -24.60
N ARG A 34 -9.96 -15.75 -24.88
CA ARG A 34 -10.98 -16.61 -24.24
C ARG A 34 -10.74 -18.07 -24.57
N GLU A 35 -10.56 -18.40 -25.85
CA GLU A 35 -10.28 -19.78 -26.31
C GLU A 35 -9.02 -20.36 -25.67
N SER A 36 -7.95 -19.57 -25.58
CA SER A 36 -6.73 -19.97 -24.90
C SER A 36 -6.97 -20.30 -23.42
N MET A 37 -7.77 -19.49 -22.70
CA MET A 37 -8.12 -19.73 -21.31
C MET A 37 -9.03 -20.94 -21.13
N GLU A 38 -10.05 -21.08 -21.98
CA GLU A 38 -10.96 -22.24 -22.00
C GLU A 38 -10.19 -23.55 -22.19
N LEU A 39 -9.25 -23.60 -23.13
CA LEU A 39 -8.47 -24.81 -23.38
C LEU A 39 -7.43 -25.07 -22.29
N ASN A 40 -6.54 -24.09 -22.04
CA ASN A 40 -5.35 -24.31 -21.23
C ASN A 40 -5.67 -24.36 -19.73
N TYR A 41 -6.54 -23.47 -19.25
CA TYR A 41 -6.91 -23.41 -17.83
C TYR A 41 -8.17 -24.23 -17.53
N PHE A 42 -9.30 -23.94 -18.17
CA PHE A 42 -10.55 -24.65 -17.85
C PHE A 42 -10.49 -26.12 -18.29
N GLY A 43 -9.84 -26.45 -19.41
CA GLY A 43 -9.58 -27.85 -19.78
C GLY A 43 -8.79 -28.61 -18.72
N THR A 44 -7.74 -27.99 -18.18
CA THR A 44 -6.95 -28.53 -17.06
C THR A 44 -7.79 -28.67 -15.80
N LEU A 45 -8.52 -27.62 -15.39
CA LEU A 45 -9.38 -27.60 -14.21
C LEU A 45 -10.47 -28.67 -14.29
N ASN A 46 -11.16 -28.79 -15.42
CA ASN A 46 -12.23 -29.77 -15.63
C ASN A 46 -11.69 -31.20 -15.53
N THR A 47 -10.50 -31.45 -16.09
CA THR A 47 -9.84 -32.76 -16.00
C THR A 47 -9.52 -33.10 -14.53
N VAL A 48 -8.95 -32.16 -13.79
CA VAL A 48 -8.65 -32.35 -12.37
C VAL A 48 -9.93 -32.55 -11.56
N ASN A 49 -10.96 -31.72 -11.79
CA ASN A 49 -12.23 -31.81 -11.09
C ASN A 49 -12.96 -33.15 -11.31
N ALA A 50 -12.78 -33.77 -12.47
CA ALA A 50 -13.34 -35.09 -12.76
C ALA A 50 -12.64 -36.23 -12.01
N VAL A 51 -11.32 -36.11 -11.76
CA VAL A 51 -10.50 -37.19 -11.20
C VAL A 51 -10.25 -37.02 -9.69
N LEU A 52 -10.13 -35.78 -9.22
CA LEU A 52 -9.77 -35.48 -7.83
C LEU A 52 -10.71 -36.12 -6.79
N PRO A 53 -12.05 -36.17 -6.98
CA PRO A 53 -12.94 -36.80 -6.00
C PRO A 53 -12.60 -38.27 -5.75
N THR A 54 -12.23 -39.03 -6.78
CA THR A 54 -11.84 -40.43 -6.62
C THR A 54 -10.51 -40.54 -5.89
N MET A 55 -9.49 -39.75 -6.25
CA MET A 55 -8.21 -39.71 -5.53
C MET A 55 -8.39 -39.36 -4.03
N VAL A 56 -9.26 -38.39 -3.72
CA VAL A 56 -9.57 -37.99 -2.33
C VAL A 56 -10.26 -39.13 -1.58
N GLN A 57 -11.18 -39.86 -2.20
CA GLN A 57 -11.86 -40.99 -1.57
C GLN A 57 -10.88 -42.09 -1.14
N ARG A 58 -9.86 -42.36 -1.96
CA ARG A 58 -8.83 -43.37 -1.65
C ARG A 58 -7.62 -42.82 -0.88
N GLN A 59 -7.57 -41.50 -0.63
CA GLN A 59 -6.46 -40.83 0.04
C GLN A 59 -5.10 -41.12 -0.63
N GLU A 60 -5.11 -41.28 -1.96
CA GLU A 60 -3.96 -41.68 -2.75
C GLU A 60 -4.12 -41.13 -4.17
N GLY A 61 -3.04 -40.58 -4.72
CA GLY A 61 -2.99 -40.16 -6.10
C GLY A 61 -1.91 -39.11 -6.33
N CYS A 62 -1.59 -38.86 -7.59
CA CYS A 62 -0.61 -37.87 -7.99
C CYS A 62 -1.16 -37.04 -9.15
N ILE A 63 -1.06 -35.71 -9.06
CA ILE A 63 -1.41 -34.80 -10.15
C ILE A 63 -0.17 -33.99 -10.53
N CYS A 64 0.27 -34.14 -11.78
CA CYS A 64 1.41 -33.42 -12.34
C CYS A 64 0.94 -32.45 -13.43
N PHE A 65 0.81 -31.18 -13.06
CA PHE A 65 0.40 -30.10 -13.95
C PHE A 65 1.50 -29.76 -14.95
N ILE A 66 1.16 -29.69 -16.24
CA ILE A 66 2.09 -29.29 -17.29
C ILE A 66 1.87 -27.82 -17.65
N THR A 67 2.79 -26.96 -17.20
CA THR A 67 2.73 -25.51 -17.46
C THR A 67 3.64 -25.13 -18.63
N SER A 68 4.57 -24.21 -18.40
CA SER A 68 5.61 -23.73 -19.33
C SER A 68 6.57 -22.82 -18.57
N ALA A 69 7.80 -22.64 -19.06
CA ALA A 69 8.68 -21.54 -18.64
C ALA A 69 7.97 -20.17 -18.70
N ALA A 70 7.00 -20.01 -19.60
CA ALA A 70 6.13 -18.83 -19.73
C ALA A 70 5.21 -18.58 -18.52
N ALA A 71 5.14 -19.50 -17.55
CA ALA A 71 4.48 -19.34 -16.23
C ALA A 71 5.41 -18.80 -15.13
N LEU A 72 6.70 -18.67 -15.43
CA LEU A 72 7.75 -18.16 -14.54
C LEU A 72 8.18 -16.74 -14.97
N ALA A 73 8.19 -16.47 -16.28
CA ALA A 73 8.50 -15.18 -16.87
C ALA A 73 7.61 -14.92 -18.10
N SER A 74 7.19 -13.67 -18.29
CA SER A 74 6.37 -13.25 -19.44
C SER A 74 7.20 -12.48 -20.45
N TYR A 75 7.05 -12.80 -21.73
CA TYR A 75 7.78 -12.15 -22.83
C TYR A 75 6.80 -11.54 -23.84
N VAL A 76 7.31 -10.61 -24.65
CA VAL A 76 6.59 -10.05 -25.79
C VAL A 76 6.11 -11.18 -26.71
N GLY A 77 4.90 -11.07 -27.26
CA GLY A 77 4.33 -12.08 -28.14
C GLY A 77 3.54 -13.21 -27.46
N PHE A 78 3.61 -13.36 -26.13
CA PHE A 78 2.91 -14.43 -25.40
C PHE A 78 1.67 -13.96 -24.62
N SER A 79 1.14 -12.78 -24.92
CA SER A 79 0.02 -12.17 -24.15
C SER A 79 -1.25 -13.04 -24.07
N ALA A 80 -1.54 -13.84 -25.10
CA ALA A 80 -2.68 -14.77 -25.10
C ALA A 80 -2.39 -16.13 -24.46
N TYR A 81 -1.11 -16.46 -24.20
CA TYR A 81 -0.67 -17.77 -23.72
C TYR A 81 -0.16 -17.73 -22.28
N SER A 82 0.84 -16.88 -21.97
CA SER A 82 1.46 -16.78 -20.65
C SER A 82 0.43 -16.68 -19.51
N PRO A 83 -0.58 -15.78 -19.55
CA PRO A 83 -1.55 -15.68 -18.46
C PRO A 83 -2.28 -17.00 -18.16
N THR A 84 -2.56 -17.80 -19.18
CA THR A 84 -3.23 -19.11 -19.00
C THR A 84 -2.34 -20.09 -18.25
N LYS A 85 -1.02 -20.06 -18.47
CA LYS A 85 -0.06 -20.92 -17.78
C LYS A 85 0.23 -20.44 -16.35
N TYR A 86 0.21 -19.13 -16.09
CA TYR A 86 0.18 -18.59 -14.71
C TYR A 86 -1.06 -19.05 -13.95
N ALA A 87 -2.24 -19.07 -14.59
CA ALA A 87 -3.48 -19.53 -13.96
C ALA A 87 -3.41 -21.02 -13.57
N VAL A 88 -2.85 -21.88 -14.44
CA VAL A 88 -2.62 -23.30 -14.12
C VAL A 88 -1.64 -23.47 -12.96
N ARG A 89 -0.54 -22.70 -12.94
CA ARG A 89 0.40 -22.70 -11.81
C ARG A 89 -0.30 -22.31 -10.49
N GLY A 90 -1.11 -21.24 -10.51
CA GLY A 90 -1.88 -20.80 -9.34
C GLY A 90 -2.86 -21.87 -8.83
N LEU A 91 -3.54 -22.58 -9.73
CA LEU A 91 -4.41 -23.71 -9.37
C LEU A 91 -3.63 -24.83 -8.68
N ALA A 92 -2.46 -25.19 -9.21
CA ALA A 92 -1.62 -26.23 -8.62
C ALA A 92 -1.11 -25.83 -7.22
N ASP A 93 -0.68 -24.58 -7.04
CA ASP A 93 -0.23 -24.04 -5.75
C ASP A 93 -1.38 -24.08 -4.70
N CYS A 94 -2.60 -23.74 -5.10
CA CYS A 94 -3.78 -23.85 -4.23
C CYS A 94 -4.06 -25.31 -3.84
N LEU A 95 -4.15 -26.21 -4.82
CA LEU A 95 -4.46 -27.63 -4.58
C LEU A 95 -3.39 -28.32 -3.73
N ARG A 96 -2.12 -27.95 -3.88
CA ARG A 96 -1.04 -28.46 -3.02
C ARG A 96 -1.27 -28.13 -1.56
N ASN A 97 -1.76 -26.93 -1.28
CA ASN A 97 -2.07 -26.50 0.08
C ASN A 97 -3.32 -27.22 0.61
N GLU A 98 -4.39 -27.25 -0.19
CA GLU A 98 -5.67 -27.90 0.16
C GLU A 98 -5.54 -29.39 0.44
N LEU A 99 -4.74 -30.11 -0.35
CA LEU A 99 -4.66 -31.57 -0.34
C LEU A 99 -3.48 -32.14 0.47
N SER A 100 -2.75 -31.27 1.16
CA SER A 100 -1.52 -31.64 1.86
C SER A 100 -1.65 -32.73 2.93
N SER A 101 -2.85 -32.95 3.47
CA SER A 101 -3.16 -34.02 4.43
C SER A 101 -3.93 -35.19 3.82
N SER A 102 -4.15 -35.20 2.50
CA SER A 102 -5.07 -36.11 1.82
C SER A 102 -4.37 -37.29 1.11
N GLY A 103 -3.06 -37.45 1.30
CA GLY A 103 -2.25 -38.49 0.64
C GLY A 103 -2.09 -38.32 -0.88
N ILE A 104 -2.47 -37.15 -1.42
CA ILE A 104 -2.36 -36.82 -2.84
C ILE A 104 -1.17 -35.87 -3.05
N SER A 105 -0.26 -36.21 -3.98
CA SER A 105 0.88 -35.36 -4.31
C SER A 105 0.58 -34.45 -5.50
N ILE A 106 0.94 -33.17 -5.37
CA ILE A 106 0.76 -32.17 -6.43
C ILE A 106 2.13 -31.73 -6.92
N HIS A 107 2.30 -31.71 -8.24
CA HIS A 107 3.54 -31.39 -8.93
C HIS A 107 3.28 -30.44 -10.11
N VAL A 108 4.28 -29.64 -10.47
CA VAL A 108 4.22 -28.67 -11.57
C VAL A 108 5.49 -28.75 -12.39
N ALA A 109 5.34 -29.06 -13.68
CA ALA A 109 6.42 -29.05 -14.64
C ALA A 109 6.43 -27.76 -15.47
N TYR A 110 7.63 -27.21 -15.69
CA TYR A 110 7.88 -25.97 -16.44
C TYR A 110 8.74 -26.28 -17.68
N PRO A 111 8.18 -26.93 -18.72
CA PRO A 111 8.92 -27.18 -19.94
C PRO A 111 9.29 -25.87 -20.66
N GLY A 112 10.50 -25.84 -21.22
CA GLY A 112 10.97 -24.82 -22.16
C GLY A 112 10.57 -25.12 -23.60
N SER A 113 11.26 -24.49 -24.55
CA SER A 113 11.09 -24.72 -25.98
C SER A 113 11.38 -26.18 -26.35
N MET A 114 10.45 -26.83 -27.05
CA MET A 114 10.54 -28.24 -27.44
C MET A 114 10.43 -28.43 -28.95
N ASP A 115 11.24 -29.32 -29.50
CA ASP A 115 11.24 -29.72 -30.90
C ASP A 115 9.95 -30.51 -31.22
N THR A 116 8.92 -29.79 -31.67
CA THR A 116 7.60 -30.32 -31.97
C THR A 116 7.00 -29.59 -33.18
N PRO A 117 6.05 -30.21 -33.91
CA PRO A 117 5.32 -29.52 -34.97
C PRO A 117 4.59 -28.26 -34.50
N GLY A 118 4.18 -28.22 -33.22
CA GLY A 118 3.57 -27.03 -32.61
C GLY A 118 4.54 -25.86 -32.54
N PHE A 119 5.79 -26.11 -32.16
CA PHE A 119 6.83 -25.08 -32.10
C PHE A 119 7.12 -24.49 -33.49
N GLU A 120 7.22 -25.31 -34.53
CA GLU A 120 7.39 -24.84 -35.91
C GLU A 120 6.24 -23.92 -36.36
N LEU A 121 4.99 -24.27 -36.02
CA LEU A 121 3.82 -23.45 -36.35
C LEU A 121 3.82 -22.11 -35.60
N GLU A 122 4.24 -22.10 -34.33
CA GLU A 122 4.37 -20.85 -33.57
C GLU A 122 5.38 -19.90 -34.24
N GLN A 123 6.51 -20.41 -34.74
CA GLN A 123 7.54 -19.60 -35.41
C GLN A 123 7.01 -18.81 -36.62
N LEU A 124 5.89 -19.21 -37.23
CA LEU A 124 5.27 -18.47 -38.33
C LEU A 124 4.67 -17.13 -37.90
N THR A 125 4.22 -17.03 -36.65
CA THR A 125 3.46 -15.88 -36.13
C THR A 125 4.15 -15.14 -34.98
N LYS A 126 5.27 -15.67 -34.46
CA LYS A 126 6.05 -14.99 -33.41
C LYS A 126 6.61 -13.65 -33.90
N PRO A 127 6.48 -12.57 -33.09
CA PRO A 127 7.18 -11.31 -33.31
C PRO A 127 8.70 -11.49 -33.40
N THR A 128 9.37 -10.61 -34.14
CA THR A 128 10.83 -10.67 -34.37
C THR A 128 11.63 -10.62 -33.06
N GLU A 129 11.19 -9.82 -32.12
CA GLU A 129 11.76 -9.65 -30.78
C GLU A 129 11.61 -10.92 -29.96
N CYS A 130 10.45 -11.59 -30.07
CA CYS A 130 10.20 -12.87 -29.42
C CYS A 130 11.16 -13.95 -29.94
N LYS A 131 11.35 -13.99 -31.26
CA LYS A 131 12.33 -14.90 -31.90
C LYS A 131 13.76 -14.62 -31.46
N ALA A 132 14.12 -13.34 -31.29
CA ALA A 132 15.45 -12.95 -30.84
C ALA A 132 15.73 -13.39 -29.39
N ILE A 133 14.72 -13.35 -28.51
CA ILE A 133 14.83 -13.85 -27.13
C ILE A 133 15.01 -15.37 -27.13
N GLU A 134 14.18 -16.08 -27.89
CA GLU A 134 14.21 -17.55 -27.99
C GLU A 134 15.43 -18.10 -28.75
N ALA A 135 16.11 -17.30 -29.58
CA ALA A 135 17.28 -17.74 -30.36
C ALA A 135 18.45 -18.21 -29.48
N SER A 136 18.45 -17.82 -28.19
CA SER A 136 19.42 -18.25 -27.20
C SER A 136 18.98 -19.46 -26.37
N GLU A 137 17.74 -19.92 -26.53
CA GLU A 137 17.19 -21.06 -25.79
C GLU A 137 17.63 -22.39 -26.39
N THR A 138 17.81 -23.39 -25.52
CA THR A 138 18.07 -24.75 -25.97
C THR A 138 16.75 -25.40 -26.38
N LEU A 139 16.68 -25.91 -27.61
CA LEU A 139 15.53 -26.68 -28.09
C LEU A 139 15.65 -28.14 -27.64
N TYR A 140 14.76 -28.59 -26.78
CA TYR A 140 14.81 -29.94 -26.22
C TYR A 140 13.93 -30.93 -26.99
N LYS A 141 14.35 -32.20 -27.05
CA LYS A 141 13.50 -33.28 -27.56
C LYS A 141 12.38 -33.61 -26.56
N PRO A 142 11.13 -33.85 -27.02
CA PRO A 142 10.01 -34.18 -26.14
C PRO A 142 10.29 -35.36 -25.20
N GLU A 143 11.00 -36.39 -25.67
CA GLU A 143 11.32 -37.59 -24.89
C GLU A 143 12.27 -37.27 -23.73
N ALA A 144 13.19 -36.32 -23.91
CA ALA A 144 14.12 -35.90 -22.88
C ALA A 144 13.39 -35.12 -21.77
N VAL A 145 12.46 -34.24 -22.16
CA VAL A 145 11.61 -33.49 -21.22
C VAL A 145 10.71 -34.43 -20.44
N ALA A 146 10.04 -35.37 -21.10
CA ALA A 146 9.21 -36.37 -20.45
C ALA A 146 10.00 -37.24 -19.47
N SER A 147 11.21 -37.68 -19.86
CA SER A 147 12.10 -38.46 -18.99
C SER A 147 12.52 -37.68 -17.74
N SER A 148 12.77 -36.37 -17.89
CA SER A 148 13.12 -35.47 -16.79
C SER A 148 11.96 -35.30 -15.81
N ILE A 149 10.75 -35.05 -16.33
CA ILE A 149 9.52 -34.95 -15.51
C ILE A 149 9.28 -36.24 -14.73
N LEU A 150 9.36 -37.41 -15.38
CA LEU A 150 9.15 -38.70 -14.71
C LEU A 150 10.22 -38.97 -13.64
N LYS A 151 11.46 -38.58 -13.88
CA LYS A 151 12.54 -38.68 -12.89
C LYS A 151 12.23 -37.80 -11.68
N ASP A 152 11.88 -36.54 -11.87
CA ASP A 152 11.58 -35.60 -10.79
C ASP A 152 10.32 -36.01 -10.01
N LEU A 153 9.30 -36.52 -10.71
CA LEU A 153 8.07 -37.05 -10.13
C LEU A 153 8.37 -38.21 -9.17
N LYS A 154 9.24 -39.13 -9.58
CA LYS A 154 9.70 -40.25 -8.75
C LYS A 154 10.41 -39.80 -7.47
N HIS A 155 11.05 -38.63 -7.48
CA HIS A 155 11.73 -38.07 -6.31
C HIS A 155 10.84 -37.10 -5.50
N GLY A 156 9.56 -36.98 -5.85
CA GLY A 156 8.63 -36.10 -5.13
C GLY A 156 8.89 -34.60 -5.32
N VAL A 157 9.63 -34.21 -6.35
CA VAL A 157 9.98 -32.81 -6.61
C VAL A 157 8.73 -32.06 -7.03
N HIS A 158 8.37 -30.98 -6.33
CA HIS A 158 7.17 -30.23 -6.68
C HIS A 158 7.34 -29.37 -7.94
N ASN A 159 8.37 -28.51 -7.98
CA ASN A 159 8.65 -27.67 -9.14
C ASN A 159 9.72 -28.34 -10.01
N MET A 160 9.33 -28.77 -11.21
CA MET A 160 10.20 -29.51 -12.13
C MET A 160 10.59 -28.62 -13.30
N TYR A 161 11.89 -28.38 -13.47
CA TYR A 161 12.42 -27.46 -14.48
C TYR A 161 12.99 -28.18 -15.71
N CYS A 162 12.67 -29.47 -15.85
CA CYS A 162 12.94 -30.28 -17.03
C CYS A 162 14.42 -30.37 -17.45
N GLY A 163 15.36 -30.12 -16.52
CA GLY A 163 16.80 -30.17 -16.78
C GLY A 163 17.40 -28.92 -17.41
N ASP A 164 16.63 -27.82 -17.52
CA ASP A 164 17.10 -26.54 -18.03
C ASP A 164 17.58 -25.63 -16.87
N ILE A 165 18.85 -25.22 -16.92
CA ILE A 165 19.50 -24.39 -15.89
C ILE A 165 18.91 -22.97 -15.87
N GLY A 166 18.58 -22.41 -17.03
CA GLY A 166 17.97 -21.09 -17.15
C GLY A 166 16.57 -21.04 -16.56
N ILE A 167 15.74 -22.04 -16.87
CA ILE A 167 14.40 -22.18 -16.28
C ILE A 167 14.50 -22.45 -14.78
N SER A 168 15.48 -23.23 -14.33
CA SER A 168 15.72 -23.45 -12.90
C SER A 168 16.04 -22.15 -12.18
N LEU A 169 16.88 -21.29 -12.76
CA LEU A 169 17.22 -19.98 -12.19
C LEU A 169 16.00 -19.04 -12.18
N LEU A 170 15.22 -19.00 -13.28
CA LEU A 170 13.96 -18.26 -13.33
C LEU A 170 12.96 -18.77 -12.29
N GLY A 171 12.90 -20.08 -12.07
CA GLY A 171 12.07 -20.71 -11.05
C GLY A 171 12.42 -20.28 -9.63
N VAL A 172 13.71 -20.15 -9.32
CA VAL A 172 14.19 -19.61 -8.03
C VAL A 172 13.79 -18.14 -7.86
N LEU A 173 13.95 -17.33 -8.90
CA LEU A 173 13.63 -15.89 -8.86
C LEU A 173 12.12 -15.62 -8.84
N SER A 174 11.33 -16.47 -9.48
CA SER A 174 9.87 -16.35 -9.60
C SER A 174 9.10 -17.24 -8.62
N ALA A 175 9.79 -17.89 -7.68
CA ALA A 175 9.16 -18.74 -6.67
C ALA A 175 8.02 -17.94 -6.00
N SER A 176 6.80 -18.40 -6.20
CA SER A 176 5.59 -17.75 -5.70
C SER A 176 5.65 -17.67 -4.17
N MET A 177 5.00 -16.66 -3.59
CA MET A 177 4.80 -16.55 -2.14
C MET A 177 3.77 -17.57 -1.62
N SER A 178 3.82 -18.81 -2.08
CA SER A 178 2.95 -19.88 -1.59
C SER A 178 3.45 -20.33 -0.21
N PRO A 179 2.56 -20.37 0.80
CA PRO A 179 2.88 -20.96 2.09
C PRO A 179 3.50 -22.35 1.92
N ARG A 180 4.49 -22.69 2.75
CA ARG A 180 5.29 -23.92 2.79
C ARG A 180 6.49 -24.05 1.86
N CYS A 181 6.80 -23.03 1.06
CA CYS A 181 8.13 -22.89 0.45
C CYS A 181 9.09 -22.02 1.30
N ASN A 182 8.60 -21.42 2.40
CA ASN A 182 9.40 -20.59 3.29
C ASN A 182 8.86 -20.67 4.74
N PRO A 183 9.53 -21.40 5.65
CA PRO A 183 9.09 -21.57 7.04
C PRO A 183 8.89 -20.24 7.80
N ALA A 184 9.63 -19.20 7.43
CA ALA A 184 9.49 -17.88 8.03
C ALA A 184 8.19 -17.18 7.59
N LEU A 185 7.71 -17.47 6.37
CA LEU A 185 6.47 -16.93 5.83
C LEU A 185 5.25 -17.65 6.40
N ASP A 186 5.36 -18.95 6.68
CA ASP A 186 4.29 -19.73 7.31
C ASP A 186 3.97 -19.23 8.72
N VAL A 187 4.99 -18.88 9.50
CA VAL A 187 4.85 -18.27 10.83
C VAL A 187 4.29 -16.85 10.75
N LEU A 188 4.57 -16.13 9.66
CA LEU A 188 4.13 -14.75 9.45
C LEU A 188 2.66 -14.67 8.98
N LEU A 189 2.21 -15.61 8.15
CA LEU A 189 0.89 -15.61 7.52
C LEU A 189 -0.16 -16.45 8.28
N PHE A 190 0.27 -17.46 9.04
CA PHE A 190 -0.63 -18.31 9.83
C PHE A 190 -0.21 -18.28 11.30
N PRO A 191 -0.99 -17.68 12.22
CA PRO A 191 -0.69 -17.73 13.64
C PRO A 191 -0.57 -19.18 14.11
N VAL A 192 0.45 -19.44 14.93
CA VAL A 192 0.86 -20.75 15.48
C VAL A 192 -0.29 -21.59 16.07
N GLY A 193 -1.45 -20.98 16.36
CA GLY A 193 -2.66 -21.66 16.81
C GLY A 193 -3.41 -22.54 15.79
N VAL A 194 -3.16 -22.39 14.48
CA VAL A 194 -3.84 -23.21 13.44
C VAL A 194 -3.04 -24.46 13.06
N VAL A 195 -1.73 -24.47 13.32
CA VAL A 195 -0.83 -25.57 12.89
C VAL A 195 -0.77 -26.71 13.92
N ALA A 196 -1.29 -26.52 15.13
CA ALA A 196 -1.11 -27.45 16.23
C ALA A 196 -2.39 -27.79 17.00
N THR A 197 -3.52 -28.13 16.35
CA THR A 197 -4.56 -28.95 17.01
C THR A 197 -5.37 -29.82 16.04
N LYS A 198 -5.54 -31.08 16.46
CA LYS A 198 -6.49 -32.12 16.00
C LYS A 198 -6.11 -32.95 14.76
N LYS A 199 -5.59 -34.15 15.05
CA LYS A 199 -5.89 -35.39 14.31
C LYS A 199 -7.41 -35.48 14.11
N SER A 200 -7.92 -35.18 12.93
CA SER A 200 -9.31 -35.51 12.57
C SER A 200 -9.39 -36.98 12.18
N LYS A 201 -10.34 -37.70 12.78
CA LYS A 201 -10.72 -39.07 12.39
C LYS A 201 -11.02 -39.15 10.88
N PRO A 202 -10.78 -40.29 10.21
CA PRO A 202 -11.15 -40.47 8.82
C PRO A 202 -12.68 -40.33 8.66
N ARG A 203 -13.12 -39.66 7.59
CA ARG A 203 -14.53 -39.61 7.19
C ARG A 203 -15.00 -41.02 6.81
N PRO A 204 -16.25 -41.39 7.12
CA PRO A 204 -16.80 -42.68 6.69
C PRO A 204 -16.92 -42.71 5.16
N THR A 205 -16.67 -43.88 4.57
CA THR A 205 -16.79 -44.14 3.14
C THR A 205 -18.26 -44.34 2.74
N ALA A 206 -18.57 -44.08 1.47
CA ALA A 206 -19.93 -44.07 0.91
C ALA A 206 -20.69 -45.41 0.97
N ASP A 207 -20.03 -46.51 1.38
CA ASP A 207 -20.63 -47.85 1.45
C ASP A 207 -21.17 -48.22 2.84
N GLU A 208 -20.82 -47.50 3.91
CA GLU A 208 -21.33 -47.76 5.29
C GLU A 208 -22.73 -47.16 5.57
N LEU A 209 -23.35 -46.49 4.59
CA LEU A 209 -24.68 -45.88 4.74
C LEU A 209 -25.86 -46.80 4.39
N SER A 210 -25.61 -48.10 4.20
CA SER A 210 -26.66 -49.07 3.85
C SER A 210 -26.71 -50.29 4.78
N SER A 211 -26.84 -50.10 6.09
CA SER A 211 -27.52 -51.10 6.93
C SER A 211 -27.94 -50.55 8.31
N ASN A 212 -29.26 -50.36 8.42
CA ASN A 212 -30.14 -50.48 9.57
C ASN A 212 -29.92 -49.71 10.90
N ASP A 213 -30.96 -48.90 11.15
CA ASP A 213 -31.73 -48.72 12.39
C ASP A 213 -31.31 -47.69 13.46
N ALA A 214 -32.01 -46.55 13.35
CA ALA A 214 -32.79 -45.89 14.40
C ALA A 214 -32.07 -45.41 15.68
N SER A 215 -31.58 -44.15 15.64
CA SER A 215 -31.98 -43.04 16.53
C SER A 215 -30.91 -41.92 16.54
N GLY A 216 -31.14 -40.85 15.78
CA GLY A 216 -30.25 -39.67 15.74
C GLY A 216 -30.27 -39.00 14.36
N GLY A 217 -31.25 -38.13 14.11
CA GLY A 217 -31.54 -37.58 12.78
C GLY A 217 -30.41 -36.72 12.19
N GLY A 218 -29.69 -37.25 11.20
CA GLY A 218 -28.89 -36.48 10.27
C GLY A 218 -29.75 -35.88 9.15
N LEU A 219 -29.37 -34.70 8.66
CA LEU A 219 -30.09 -34.01 7.58
C LEU A 219 -30.03 -34.82 6.27
N THR A 220 -31.15 -34.96 5.56
CA THR A 220 -31.20 -35.65 4.25
C THR A 220 -30.46 -34.87 3.16
N VAL A 221 -30.18 -35.51 2.03
CA VAL A 221 -29.54 -34.87 0.86
C VAL A 221 -30.34 -33.64 0.39
N GLU A 222 -31.67 -33.72 0.41
CA GLU A 222 -32.57 -32.62 0.08
C GLU A 222 -32.51 -31.48 1.11
N GLN A 223 -32.19 -31.79 2.37
CA GLN A 223 -31.97 -30.79 3.41
C GLN A 223 -30.59 -30.12 3.27
N ILE A 224 -29.59 -30.80 2.72
CA ILE A 224 -28.24 -30.27 2.47
C ILE A 224 -28.20 -29.38 1.22
N TYR A 225 -28.75 -29.85 0.09
CA TYR A 225 -28.69 -29.15 -1.20
C TYR A 225 -30.01 -28.46 -1.51
N GLN A 226 -30.09 -27.19 -1.15
CA GLN A 226 -31.31 -26.40 -1.29
C GLN A 226 -31.26 -25.47 -2.50
N LYS A 227 -32.27 -25.52 -3.36
CA LYS A 227 -32.53 -24.50 -4.37
C LYS A 227 -33.43 -23.42 -3.77
N LYS A 228 -33.01 -22.15 -3.88
CA LYS A 228 -33.79 -20.99 -3.45
C LYS A 228 -34.27 -20.20 -4.66
N THR A 229 -35.45 -19.63 -4.57
CA THR A 229 -35.90 -18.56 -5.47
C THR A 229 -35.07 -17.30 -5.24
N GLN A 230 -35.09 -16.36 -6.20
CA GLN A 230 -34.34 -15.12 -6.07
C GLN A 230 -34.80 -14.29 -4.86
N LEU A 231 -36.11 -14.26 -4.57
CA LEU A 231 -36.67 -13.57 -3.41
C LEU A 231 -36.23 -14.20 -2.09
N GLU A 232 -36.27 -15.53 -1.99
CA GLU A 232 -35.75 -16.25 -0.82
C GLU A 232 -34.26 -16.02 -0.62
N HIS A 233 -33.47 -15.98 -1.70
CA HIS A 233 -32.05 -15.71 -1.63
C HIS A 233 -31.77 -14.28 -1.11
N ILE A 234 -32.51 -13.27 -1.59
CA ILE A 234 -32.37 -11.88 -1.11
C ILE A 234 -32.63 -11.80 0.41
N LEU A 235 -33.67 -12.47 0.89
CA LEU A 235 -34.02 -12.49 2.31
C LEU A 235 -33.04 -13.32 3.16
N LEU A 236 -32.46 -14.39 2.60
CA LEU A 236 -31.50 -15.25 3.29
C LEU A 236 -30.09 -14.65 3.31
N ARG A 237 -29.71 -13.91 2.27
CA ARG A 237 -28.36 -13.35 2.04
C ARG A 237 -28.46 -11.87 1.63
N PRO A 238 -28.88 -10.98 2.55
CA PRO A 238 -29.11 -9.56 2.27
C PRO A 238 -27.84 -8.77 1.91
N ASP A 239 -26.67 -9.23 2.36
CA ASP A 239 -25.37 -8.52 2.27
C ASP A 239 -25.01 -8.05 0.87
N THR A 240 -25.31 -8.85 -0.16
CA THR A 240 -24.95 -8.54 -1.55
C THR A 240 -25.95 -7.60 -2.24
N TYR A 241 -27.13 -7.38 -1.63
CA TYR A 241 -28.21 -6.55 -2.17
C TYR A 241 -28.33 -5.21 -1.44
N VAL A 242 -28.62 -5.26 -0.15
CA VAL A 242 -28.83 -4.05 0.69
C VAL A 242 -27.65 -3.79 1.63
N GLY A 243 -26.75 -4.76 1.80
CA GLY A 243 -25.70 -4.72 2.81
C GLY A 243 -26.10 -5.48 4.07
N SER A 244 -25.26 -5.37 5.10
CA SER A 244 -25.50 -6.06 6.36
C SER A 244 -26.77 -5.57 7.03
N ILE A 245 -27.54 -6.53 7.53
CA ILE A 245 -28.72 -6.30 8.37
C ILE A 245 -28.36 -6.31 9.86
N GLU A 246 -27.09 -6.58 10.20
CA GLU A 246 -26.58 -6.54 11.55
C GLU A 246 -26.30 -5.07 11.96
N PRO A 247 -26.61 -4.69 13.22
CA PRO A 247 -26.18 -3.41 13.77
C PRO A 247 -24.65 -3.28 13.73
N ALA A 248 -24.16 -2.16 13.20
CA ALA A 248 -22.73 -1.87 13.13
C ALA A 248 -22.45 -0.49 13.70
N GLU A 249 -21.48 -0.42 14.60
CA GLU A 249 -21.01 0.83 15.19
C GLU A 249 -19.99 1.50 14.27
N GLN A 250 -20.26 2.76 13.90
CA GLN A 250 -19.40 3.54 13.00
C GLN A 250 -19.42 5.01 13.40
N THR A 251 -18.30 5.70 13.23
CA THR A 251 -18.27 7.17 13.32
C THR A 251 -18.69 7.75 11.98
N LEU A 252 -19.85 8.43 11.94
CA LEU A 252 -20.43 8.98 10.73
C LEU A 252 -20.81 10.44 10.93
N TRP A 253 -20.85 11.19 9.82
CA TRP A 253 -21.48 12.51 9.80
C TRP A 253 -23.00 12.36 9.89
N VAL A 254 -23.58 12.98 10.91
CA VAL A 254 -25.02 13.10 11.12
C VAL A 254 -25.42 14.57 11.21
N TYR A 255 -26.69 14.85 10.95
CA TYR A 255 -27.24 16.19 11.15
C TYR A 255 -27.65 16.33 12.61
N ASP A 256 -27.11 17.35 13.27
CA ASP A 256 -27.47 17.72 14.62
C ASP A 256 -28.48 18.87 14.60
N ASP A 257 -29.69 18.59 15.06
CA ASP A 257 -30.79 19.56 15.08
C ASP A 257 -30.50 20.73 16.04
N GLU A 258 -29.82 20.47 17.17
CA GLU A 258 -29.57 21.49 18.20
C GLU A 258 -28.68 22.62 17.67
N ASN A 259 -27.60 22.25 16.99
CA ASN A 259 -26.63 23.20 16.45
C ASN A 259 -26.85 23.52 14.96
N SER A 260 -27.84 22.88 14.32
CA SER A 260 -28.14 22.99 12.89
C SER A 260 -26.91 22.77 12.00
N LYS A 261 -26.07 21.80 12.35
CA LYS A 261 -24.77 21.51 11.70
C LYS A 261 -24.55 20.01 11.51
N MET A 262 -23.61 19.67 10.64
CA MET A 262 -23.11 18.29 10.50
C MET A 262 -22.05 18.05 11.58
N VAL A 263 -22.19 16.94 12.31
CA VAL A 263 -21.25 16.53 13.36
C VAL A 263 -20.85 15.08 13.17
N GLN A 264 -19.61 14.74 13.52
CA GLN A 264 -19.20 13.33 13.61
C GLN A 264 -19.70 12.75 14.92
N LYS A 265 -20.55 11.74 14.83
CA LYS A 265 -21.08 11.00 15.98
C LYS A 265 -20.78 9.52 15.80
N LYS A 266 -20.40 8.86 16.90
CA LYS A 266 -20.37 7.40 16.95
C LYS A 266 -21.81 6.92 17.02
N VAL A 267 -22.27 6.24 15.97
CA VAL A 267 -23.65 5.78 15.82
C VAL A 267 -23.70 4.28 15.60
N THR A 268 -24.77 3.64 16.07
CA THR A 268 -25.05 2.25 15.76
C THR A 268 -26.15 2.21 14.71
N ILE A 269 -25.82 1.75 13.50
CA ILE A 269 -26.76 1.73 12.38
C ILE A 269 -26.87 0.34 11.77
N CYS A 270 -28.02 0.05 11.19
CA CYS A 270 -28.21 -1.09 10.30
C CYS A 270 -28.00 -0.63 8.83
N PRO A 271 -26.90 -1.02 8.16
CA PRO A 271 -26.62 -0.58 6.79
C PRO A 271 -27.73 -0.94 5.78
N GLY A 272 -28.35 -2.10 5.94
CA GLY A 272 -29.45 -2.55 5.10
C GLY A 272 -30.68 -1.64 5.18
N LEU A 273 -31.04 -1.19 6.40
CA LEU A 273 -32.13 -0.25 6.62
C LEU A 273 -31.82 1.12 6.00
N TYR A 274 -30.60 1.62 6.20
CA TYR A 274 -30.16 2.84 5.53
C TYR A 274 -30.27 2.73 4.01
N LYS A 275 -29.87 1.58 3.45
CA LYS A 275 -29.83 1.39 2.01
C LYS A 275 -31.22 1.38 1.37
N ILE A 276 -32.22 0.77 2.00
CA ILE A 276 -33.57 0.74 1.42
C ILE A 276 -34.21 2.13 1.38
N PHE A 277 -33.93 2.97 2.37
CA PHE A 277 -34.33 4.39 2.34
C PHE A 277 -33.61 5.15 1.22
N ASP A 278 -32.29 4.97 1.12
CA ASP A 278 -31.48 5.59 0.06
C ASP A 278 -31.97 5.24 -1.35
N GLU A 279 -32.38 3.99 -1.61
CA GLU A 279 -32.90 3.61 -2.92
C GLU A 279 -34.21 4.32 -3.29
N ILE A 280 -35.09 4.61 -2.31
CA ILE A 280 -36.34 5.34 -2.59
C ILE A 280 -36.07 6.82 -2.82
N ILE A 281 -35.26 7.47 -1.99
CA ILE A 281 -34.98 8.90 -2.14
C ILE A 281 -34.17 9.21 -3.41
N VAL A 282 -33.25 8.31 -3.81
CA VAL A 282 -32.50 8.42 -5.08
C VAL A 282 -33.43 8.30 -6.27
N ASN A 283 -34.48 7.46 -6.23
CA ASN A 283 -35.45 7.38 -7.33
C ASN A 283 -36.24 8.69 -7.52
N ALA A 284 -36.54 9.39 -6.42
CA ALA A 284 -37.16 10.72 -6.49
C ALA A 284 -36.18 11.77 -7.03
N CYS A 285 -34.91 11.71 -6.64
CA CYS A 285 -33.84 12.55 -7.20
C CYS A 285 -33.65 12.31 -8.71
N ASP A 286 -33.69 11.05 -9.16
CA ASP A 286 -33.64 10.69 -10.58
C ASP A 286 -34.85 11.25 -11.33
N ASN A 287 -35.99 11.44 -10.68
CA ASN A 287 -37.15 12.06 -11.32
C ASN A 287 -36.89 13.53 -11.64
N LYS A 288 -36.24 14.29 -10.75
CA LYS A 288 -35.84 15.67 -11.03
C LYS A 288 -34.89 15.77 -12.23
N GLN A 289 -34.03 14.78 -12.44
CA GLN A 289 -33.16 14.73 -13.61
C GLN A 289 -33.93 14.43 -14.91
N ARG A 290 -34.95 13.56 -14.85
CA ARG A 290 -35.78 13.21 -16.02
C ARG A 290 -36.82 14.29 -16.34
N ASP A 291 -37.33 14.95 -15.32
CA ASP A 291 -38.36 15.97 -15.39
C ASP A 291 -37.90 17.23 -14.65
N SER A 292 -37.44 18.20 -15.44
CA SER A 292 -36.98 19.50 -14.92
C SER A 292 -38.08 20.29 -14.22
N THR A 293 -39.37 19.97 -14.46
CA THR A 293 -40.52 20.66 -13.85
C THR A 293 -40.82 20.21 -12.42
N MET A 294 -40.22 19.10 -11.94
CA MET A 294 -40.30 18.71 -10.54
C MET A 294 -39.69 19.82 -9.66
N ASP A 295 -40.46 20.38 -8.73
CA ASP A 295 -40.04 21.51 -7.89
C ASP A 295 -40.15 21.21 -6.38
N THR A 296 -40.70 20.05 -6.02
CA THR A 296 -40.97 19.69 -4.63
C THR A 296 -40.69 18.22 -4.36
N LEU A 297 -39.89 17.96 -3.32
CA LEU A 297 -39.65 16.67 -2.70
C LEU A 297 -40.02 16.77 -1.22
N LYS A 298 -40.84 15.85 -0.71
CA LYS A 298 -41.18 15.77 0.71
C LYS A 298 -40.79 14.40 1.26
N VAL A 299 -40.12 14.39 2.39
CA VAL A 299 -39.77 13.19 3.14
C VAL A 299 -40.41 13.28 4.50
N THR A 300 -41.18 12.25 4.87
CA THR A 300 -41.79 12.13 6.19
C THR A 300 -41.21 10.89 6.87
N ILE A 301 -40.69 11.07 8.08
CA ILE A 301 -40.17 10.02 8.95
C ILE A 301 -41.02 10.06 10.22
N ASP A 302 -41.91 9.07 10.36
CA ASP A 302 -42.77 8.91 11.52
C ASP A 302 -42.17 7.80 12.40
N SER A 303 -41.36 8.21 13.39
CA SER A 303 -40.69 7.28 14.31
C SER A 303 -41.66 6.51 15.20
N GLU A 304 -42.82 7.08 15.52
CA GLU A 304 -43.84 6.43 16.36
C GLU A 304 -44.52 5.28 15.62
N LYS A 305 -44.85 5.48 14.34
CA LYS A 305 -45.41 4.42 13.49
C LYS A 305 -44.35 3.52 12.84
N GLY A 306 -43.09 3.96 12.83
CA GLY A 306 -42.01 3.34 12.06
C GLY A 306 -42.22 3.46 10.54
N GLU A 307 -42.96 4.47 10.09
CA GLU A 307 -43.34 4.66 8.68
C GLU A 307 -42.44 5.72 8.04
N ILE A 308 -42.01 5.47 6.80
CA ILE A 308 -41.23 6.41 6.00
C ILE A 308 -41.96 6.66 4.69
N SER A 309 -42.16 7.93 4.35
CA SER A 309 -42.79 8.35 3.10
C SER A 309 -41.90 9.28 2.30
N VAL A 310 -41.74 9.01 1.01
CA VAL A 310 -41.03 9.87 0.05
C VAL A 310 -41.99 10.25 -1.06
N TRP A 311 -42.32 11.53 -1.13
CA TRP A 311 -43.24 12.11 -2.10
C TRP A 311 -42.53 13.10 -3.01
N ASN A 312 -42.74 13.01 -4.31
CA ASN A 312 -42.28 14.01 -5.26
C ASN A 312 -43.38 14.37 -6.27
N ASN A 313 -43.39 15.64 -6.69
CA ASN A 313 -44.14 16.05 -7.87
C ASN A 313 -43.34 15.85 -9.16
N GLY A 314 -43.83 16.44 -10.25
CA GLY A 314 -43.37 16.14 -11.60
C GLY A 314 -44.06 14.89 -12.14
N ASN A 315 -43.62 14.46 -13.31
CA ASN A 315 -44.21 13.34 -14.04
C ASN A 315 -44.36 12.10 -13.13
N GLY A 316 -45.59 11.60 -13.05
CA GLY A 316 -45.92 10.38 -12.32
C GLY A 316 -45.50 9.13 -13.10
N ILE A 317 -45.73 7.96 -12.51
CA ILE A 317 -45.54 6.69 -13.20
C ILE A 317 -46.77 6.43 -14.09
N PRO A 318 -46.60 6.00 -15.36
CA PRO A 318 -47.72 5.75 -16.25
C PRO A 318 -48.73 4.73 -15.71
N VAL A 319 -50.00 5.10 -15.57
CA VAL A 319 -51.05 4.19 -15.07
C VAL A 319 -51.69 3.42 -16.23
N VAL A 320 -50.88 2.55 -16.85
CA VAL A 320 -51.24 1.76 -18.03
C VAL A 320 -50.91 0.28 -17.83
N MET A 321 -51.65 -0.59 -18.51
CA MET A 321 -51.37 -2.03 -18.54
C MET A 321 -50.18 -2.30 -19.46
N HIS A 322 -49.17 -3.04 -18.99
CA HIS A 322 -48.03 -3.45 -19.80
C HIS A 322 -48.43 -4.61 -20.73
N LYS A 323 -48.34 -4.41 -22.05
CA LYS A 323 -48.85 -5.36 -23.05
C LYS A 323 -48.23 -6.76 -22.96
N GLU A 324 -46.95 -6.85 -22.60
CA GLU A 324 -46.22 -8.13 -22.54
C GLU A 324 -46.42 -8.87 -21.21
N HIS A 325 -46.59 -8.14 -20.12
CA HIS A 325 -46.57 -8.70 -18.76
C HIS A 325 -47.96 -8.74 -18.10
N ASN A 326 -48.97 -8.14 -18.74
CA ASN A 326 -50.36 -8.13 -18.30
C ASN A 326 -50.56 -7.65 -16.85
N VAL A 327 -49.71 -6.73 -16.41
CA VAL A 327 -49.79 -6.02 -15.13
C VAL A 327 -49.64 -4.52 -15.35
N TYR A 328 -50.11 -3.70 -14.42
CA TYR A 328 -49.91 -2.25 -14.48
C TYR A 328 -48.42 -1.89 -14.35
N VAL A 329 -47.97 -0.84 -15.03
CA VAL A 329 -46.56 -0.40 -14.98
C VAL A 329 -46.07 -0.12 -13.54
N PRO A 330 -46.83 0.55 -12.64
CA PRO A 330 -46.44 0.66 -11.24
C PRO A 330 -46.22 -0.69 -10.55
N GLU A 331 -47.12 -1.66 -10.76
CA GLU A 331 -46.95 -3.01 -10.20
C GLU A 331 -45.68 -3.67 -10.75
N LEU A 332 -45.45 -3.56 -12.05
CA LEU A 332 -44.28 -4.16 -12.70
C LEU A 332 -42.97 -3.65 -12.09
N ILE A 333 -42.82 -2.32 -11.96
CA ILE A 333 -41.53 -1.71 -11.57
C ILE A 333 -41.28 -1.71 -10.05
N PHE A 334 -42.31 -1.93 -9.22
CA PHE A 334 -42.21 -2.00 -7.76
C PHE A 334 -42.46 -3.39 -7.15
N GLY A 335 -43.11 -4.30 -7.87
CA GLY A 335 -43.51 -5.64 -7.41
C GLY A 335 -42.84 -6.81 -8.14
N HIS A 336 -42.00 -6.55 -9.14
CA HIS A 336 -41.24 -7.57 -9.86
C HIS A 336 -39.76 -7.22 -9.90
N LEU A 337 -38.89 -8.18 -9.57
CA LEU A 337 -37.43 -8.03 -9.66
C LEU A 337 -36.99 -7.85 -11.12
N LEU A 338 -35.79 -7.29 -11.33
CA LEU A 338 -35.18 -7.10 -12.66
C LEU A 338 -35.98 -6.20 -13.62
N THR A 339 -36.71 -5.24 -13.07
CA THR A 339 -37.51 -4.27 -13.84
C THR A 339 -36.96 -2.86 -13.70
N GLY A 340 -37.01 -2.06 -14.76
CA GLY A 340 -36.52 -0.69 -14.76
C GLY A 340 -36.39 -0.08 -16.16
N SER A 341 -36.20 1.23 -16.23
CA SER A 341 -36.08 2.00 -17.48
C SER A 341 -34.63 2.15 -17.99
N ASN A 342 -33.65 1.59 -17.26
CA ASN A 342 -32.23 1.89 -17.43
C ASN A 342 -31.37 0.71 -17.92
N PHE A 343 -31.95 -0.19 -18.71
CA PHE A 343 -31.22 -1.33 -19.31
C PHE A 343 -30.57 -1.03 -20.67
N ASP A 344 -30.94 0.07 -21.33
CA ASP A 344 -30.31 0.50 -22.58
C ASP A 344 -29.06 1.36 -22.31
N ASP A 345 -27.91 0.70 -22.18
CA ASP A 345 -26.60 1.33 -21.91
C ASP A 345 -26.05 2.12 -23.11
N LYS A 346 -26.68 2.05 -24.30
CA LYS A 346 -26.28 2.88 -25.47
C LYS A 346 -26.66 4.35 -25.26
N LYS A 347 -27.65 4.64 -24.42
CA LYS A 347 -28.02 6.01 -24.04
C LYS A 347 -27.20 6.42 -22.83
N LYS A 348 -26.43 7.51 -22.95
CA LYS A 348 -25.74 8.11 -21.80
C LYS A 348 -26.78 8.68 -20.84
N LYS A 349 -26.80 8.18 -19.60
CA LYS A 349 -27.70 8.63 -18.55
C LYS A 349 -26.92 9.00 -17.29
N THR A 350 -27.31 10.09 -16.66
CA THR A 350 -26.75 10.57 -15.38
C THR A 350 -27.64 10.20 -14.18
N THR A 351 -28.56 9.24 -14.34
CA THR A 351 -29.41 8.76 -13.25
C THR A 351 -28.68 7.75 -12.36
N GLY A 352 -29.04 7.67 -11.08
CA GLY A 352 -28.47 6.74 -10.10
C GLY A 352 -29.02 5.30 -10.21
N GLY A 353 -30.24 5.11 -10.72
CA GLY A 353 -30.81 3.78 -10.97
C GLY A 353 -30.16 3.06 -12.15
N ARG A 354 -29.60 1.85 -11.95
CA ARG A 354 -28.98 1.06 -13.04
C ARG A 354 -29.50 -0.37 -13.12
N ASN A 355 -29.47 -1.09 -12.01
CA ASN A 355 -29.61 -2.54 -12.01
C ASN A 355 -31.06 -3.05 -11.90
N GLY A 356 -32.05 -2.15 -11.75
CA GLY A 356 -33.45 -2.54 -11.64
C GLY A 356 -33.83 -3.25 -10.33
N TYR A 357 -33.08 -3.07 -9.24
CA TYR A 357 -33.35 -3.67 -7.93
C TYR A 357 -33.92 -2.70 -6.88
N GLY A 358 -33.44 -1.46 -6.85
CA GLY A 358 -33.57 -0.52 -5.72
C GLY A 358 -34.93 -0.49 -5.00
N ALA A 359 -35.99 -0.05 -5.70
CA ALA A 359 -37.31 0.06 -5.09
C ALA A 359 -37.92 -1.28 -4.67
N LYS A 360 -37.56 -2.38 -5.35
CA LYS A 360 -38.00 -3.73 -4.95
C LYS A 360 -37.29 -4.20 -3.69
N LEU A 361 -36.03 -3.84 -3.50
CA LEU A 361 -35.32 -4.16 -2.26
C LEU A 361 -36.00 -3.47 -1.07
N ALA A 362 -36.41 -2.20 -1.22
CA ALA A 362 -37.21 -1.54 -0.20
C ALA A 362 -38.53 -2.28 0.08
N ASN A 363 -39.25 -2.71 -0.96
CA ASN A 363 -40.48 -3.50 -0.80
C ASN A 363 -40.22 -4.86 -0.11
N ILE A 364 -39.20 -5.60 -0.53
CA ILE A 364 -38.81 -6.91 0.04
C ILE A 364 -38.46 -6.79 1.52
N PHE A 365 -37.76 -5.73 1.94
CA PHE A 365 -37.40 -5.52 3.35
C PHE A 365 -38.44 -4.70 4.14
N SER A 366 -39.66 -4.57 3.63
CA SER A 366 -40.76 -3.90 4.32
C SER A 366 -41.88 -4.87 4.71
N LYS A 367 -42.54 -4.59 5.83
CA LYS A 367 -43.77 -5.27 6.24
C LYS A 367 -44.96 -4.79 5.40
N GLU A 368 -45.00 -3.49 5.13
CA GLU A 368 -45.95 -2.86 4.23
C GLU A 368 -45.21 -1.88 3.30
N PHE A 369 -45.55 -1.90 2.02
CA PHE A 369 -45.02 -0.99 1.01
C PHE A 369 -46.15 -0.51 0.10
N VAL A 370 -46.40 0.79 0.09
CA VAL A 370 -47.49 1.43 -0.63
C VAL A 370 -46.92 2.25 -1.77
N VAL A 371 -47.37 1.94 -2.99
CA VAL A 371 -47.10 2.73 -4.18
C VAL A 371 -48.33 3.58 -4.47
N GLU A 372 -48.16 4.89 -4.51
CA GLU A 372 -49.19 5.81 -4.93
C GLU A 372 -48.66 6.78 -5.99
N THR A 373 -49.38 6.93 -7.10
CA THR A 373 -48.95 7.80 -8.19
C THR A 373 -50.14 8.32 -8.99
N ALA A 374 -49.98 9.47 -9.63
CA ALA A 374 -51.02 10.04 -10.46
C ALA A 374 -50.50 10.56 -11.80
N SER A 375 -51.15 10.05 -12.85
CA SER A 375 -51.14 10.42 -14.27
C SER A 375 -52.15 11.50 -14.67
N ARG A 376 -51.82 12.79 -14.84
CA ARG A 376 -52.76 13.73 -15.49
C ARG A 376 -52.96 13.40 -16.97
N GLU A 377 -51.91 12.99 -17.67
CA GLU A 377 -51.97 12.56 -19.07
C GLU A 377 -52.92 11.37 -19.25
N GLN A 378 -52.86 10.39 -18.34
CA GLN A 378 -53.77 9.23 -18.36
C GLN A 378 -55.08 9.45 -17.59
N GLY A 379 -55.24 10.60 -16.93
CA GLY A 379 -56.42 10.94 -16.11
C GLY A 379 -56.67 10.02 -14.92
N LYS A 380 -55.63 9.37 -14.37
CA LYS A 380 -55.74 8.28 -13.37
C LYS A 380 -54.83 8.47 -12.16
N ARG A 381 -55.34 8.17 -10.97
CA ARG A 381 -54.58 7.94 -9.73
C ARG A 381 -54.57 6.46 -9.42
N TYR A 382 -53.41 5.95 -9.05
CA TYR A 382 -53.15 4.56 -8.75
C TYR A 382 -52.65 4.43 -7.32
N ARG A 383 -53.19 3.47 -6.57
CA ARG A 383 -52.69 3.08 -5.25
C ARG A 383 -52.63 1.56 -5.14
N GLN A 384 -51.48 1.00 -4.80
CA GLN A 384 -51.30 -0.43 -4.55
C GLN A 384 -50.53 -0.65 -3.25
N VAL A 385 -50.95 -1.65 -2.49
CA VAL A 385 -50.29 -2.07 -1.24
C VAL A 385 -49.66 -3.43 -1.43
N PHE A 386 -48.40 -3.53 -1.08
CA PHE A 386 -47.65 -4.77 -0.96
C PHE A 386 -47.42 -5.06 0.52
N SER A 387 -47.45 -6.34 0.90
CA SER A 387 -47.21 -6.77 2.27
C SER A 387 -46.39 -8.05 2.31
N ASP A 388 -45.91 -8.40 3.50
CA ASP A 388 -45.15 -9.62 3.78
C ASP A 388 -43.94 -9.78 2.85
N ASN A 389 -43.03 -8.80 2.89
CA ASN A 389 -41.77 -8.83 2.14
C ASN A 389 -41.97 -8.97 0.62
N MET A 390 -42.94 -8.24 0.05
CA MET A 390 -43.36 -8.26 -1.36
C MET A 390 -44.06 -9.58 -1.82
N SER A 391 -44.28 -10.55 -0.93
CA SER A 391 -44.93 -11.82 -1.30
C SER A 391 -46.44 -11.66 -1.56
N VAL A 392 -47.08 -10.70 -0.90
CA VAL A 392 -48.50 -10.38 -1.07
C VAL A 392 -48.63 -9.09 -1.89
N LYS A 393 -49.28 -9.20 -3.05
CA LYS A 393 -49.57 -8.08 -3.96
C LYS A 393 -51.06 -7.75 -3.89
N GLY A 394 -51.41 -6.66 -3.22
CA GLY A 394 -52.79 -6.20 -3.15
C GLY A 394 -53.31 -5.74 -4.52
N ALA A 395 -54.62 -5.83 -4.76
CA ALA A 395 -55.21 -5.32 -5.99
C ALA A 395 -55.06 -3.78 -6.04
N PRO A 396 -54.68 -3.21 -7.20
CA PRO A 396 -54.55 -1.77 -7.32
C PRO A 396 -55.91 -1.06 -7.32
N LYS A 397 -56.02 0.00 -6.52
CA LYS A 397 -57.15 0.93 -6.55
C LYS A 397 -56.87 2.05 -7.54
N ILE A 398 -57.67 2.12 -8.60
CA ILE A 398 -57.54 3.14 -9.64
C ILE A 398 -58.75 4.07 -9.61
N THR A 399 -58.51 5.37 -9.53
CA THR A 399 -59.55 6.41 -9.55
C THR A 399 -59.24 7.46 -10.60
N SER A 400 -60.22 8.28 -10.99
CA SER A 400 -59.98 9.42 -11.88
C SER A 400 -59.06 10.47 -11.22
N TRP A 401 -58.29 11.18 -12.03
CA TRP A 401 -57.38 12.25 -11.59
C TRP A 401 -57.29 13.37 -12.60
N SER A 402 -57.26 14.62 -12.13
CA SER A 402 -57.16 15.83 -12.97
C SER A 402 -56.21 16.89 -12.41
N LYS A 403 -55.58 16.63 -11.25
CA LYS A 403 -54.65 17.56 -10.58
C LYS A 403 -53.23 17.32 -11.07
N LYS A 404 -52.24 17.97 -10.44
CA LYS A 404 -50.82 17.77 -10.72
C LYS A 404 -50.39 16.31 -10.49
N ASP A 405 -49.43 15.88 -11.28
CA ASP A 405 -48.80 14.56 -11.18
C ASP A 405 -47.96 14.47 -9.91
N PHE A 406 -47.86 13.25 -9.38
CA PHE A 406 -46.99 12.94 -8.26
C PHE A 406 -46.66 11.44 -8.19
N THR A 407 -45.64 11.13 -7.42
CA THR A 407 -45.34 9.78 -6.94
C THR A 407 -45.06 9.84 -5.44
N CYS A 408 -45.66 8.91 -4.68
CA CYS A 408 -45.48 8.74 -3.25
C CYS A 408 -45.19 7.27 -2.98
N ILE A 409 -44.05 7.02 -2.33
CA ILE A 409 -43.70 5.69 -1.83
C ILE A 409 -43.70 5.77 -0.31
N THR A 410 -44.56 4.98 0.31
CA THR A 410 -44.67 4.86 1.77
C THR A 410 -44.33 3.44 2.17
N PHE A 411 -43.45 3.24 3.14
CA PHE A 411 -43.07 1.91 3.59
C PHE A 411 -42.81 1.85 5.09
N THR A 412 -43.18 0.71 5.67
CA THR A 412 -42.85 0.34 7.05
C THR A 412 -41.82 -0.79 6.99
N PRO A 413 -40.55 -0.53 7.35
CA PRO A 413 -39.51 -1.55 7.37
C PRO A 413 -39.89 -2.78 8.20
N ASP A 414 -39.44 -3.96 7.78
CA ASP A 414 -39.53 -5.17 8.60
C ASP A 414 -38.43 -5.15 9.66
N PHE A 415 -38.65 -4.38 10.74
CA PHE A 415 -37.65 -4.13 11.79
C PHE A 415 -37.07 -5.41 12.39
N LYS A 416 -37.87 -6.49 12.46
CA LYS A 416 -37.42 -7.79 12.95
C LYS A 416 -36.26 -8.34 12.12
N ARG A 417 -36.26 -8.13 10.79
CA ARG A 417 -35.15 -8.54 9.91
C ARG A 417 -33.91 -7.69 10.09
N PHE A 418 -34.07 -6.45 10.54
CA PHE A 418 -32.96 -5.54 10.85
C PHE A 418 -32.50 -5.63 12.31
N GLN A 419 -33.06 -6.56 13.09
CA GLN A 419 -32.81 -6.70 14.54
C GLN A 419 -33.13 -5.44 15.34
N MET A 420 -34.16 -4.72 14.91
CA MET A 420 -34.63 -3.47 15.52
C MET A 420 -36.07 -3.64 15.99
N THR A 421 -36.51 -2.76 16.89
CA THR A 421 -37.90 -2.67 17.35
C THR A 421 -38.67 -1.51 16.70
N GLY A 422 -37.96 -0.56 16.10
CA GLY A 422 -38.50 0.63 15.46
C GLY A 422 -37.37 1.51 14.91
N LEU A 423 -37.68 2.77 14.62
CA LEU A 423 -36.69 3.77 14.20
C LEU A 423 -36.08 4.43 15.44
N ASP A 424 -34.79 4.16 15.70
CA ASP A 424 -34.04 4.81 16.77
C ASP A 424 -33.45 6.16 16.33
N ASP A 425 -32.92 6.92 17.31
CA ASP A 425 -32.40 8.26 17.08
C ASP A 425 -31.19 8.27 16.14
N ASP A 426 -30.36 7.22 16.16
CA ASP A 426 -29.15 7.13 15.35
C ASP A 426 -29.47 6.94 13.86
N ILE A 427 -30.39 6.02 13.52
CA ILE A 427 -30.82 5.85 12.13
C ILE A 427 -31.64 7.05 11.63
N VAL A 428 -32.46 7.65 12.50
CA VAL A 428 -33.23 8.85 12.15
C VAL A 428 -32.29 10.01 11.85
N ALA A 429 -31.26 10.25 12.67
CA ALA A 429 -30.26 11.29 12.41
C ALA A 429 -29.55 11.09 11.06
N LEU A 430 -29.27 9.84 10.69
CA LEU A 430 -28.68 9.51 9.39
C LEU A 430 -29.65 9.70 8.22
N PHE A 431 -30.94 9.36 8.39
CA PHE A 431 -31.97 9.67 7.40
C PHE A 431 -32.12 11.16 7.20
N LYS A 432 -32.20 11.95 8.28
CA LYS A 432 -32.23 13.42 8.23
C LYS A 432 -31.05 13.94 7.44
N LYS A 433 -29.82 13.55 7.81
CA LYS A 433 -28.60 13.88 7.07
C LYS A 433 -28.74 13.57 5.58
N ARG A 434 -29.27 12.39 5.22
CA ARG A 434 -29.46 12.00 3.82
C ARG A 434 -30.50 12.83 3.08
N VAL A 435 -31.54 13.35 3.74
CA VAL A 435 -32.46 14.33 3.13
C VAL A 435 -31.75 15.67 2.88
N TYR A 436 -30.89 16.12 3.80
CA TYR A 436 -30.03 17.29 3.59
C TYR A 436 -29.04 17.10 2.46
N ASP A 437 -28.47 15.88 2.29
CA ASP A 437 -27.63 15.56 1.14
C ASP A 437 -28.37 15.87 -0.17
N ILE A 438 -29.62 15.40 -0.30
CA ILE A 438 -30.43 15.61 -1.51
C ILE A 438 -30.71 17.09 -1.74
N ALA A 439 -31.00 17.85 -0.69
CA ALA A 439 -31.16 19.30 -0.80
C ALA A 439 -29.87 20.00 -1.27
N GLY A 440 -28.71 19.51 -0.86
CA GLY A 440 -27.40 20.04 -1.24
C GLY A 440 -26.94 19.71 -2.65
N VAL A 441 -27.17 18.48 -3.12
CA VAL A 441 -26.64 17.97 -4.41
C VAL A 441 -27.59 18.20 -5.58
N THR A 442 -28.83 18.59 -5.32
CA THR A 442 -29.83 18.88 -6.35
C THR A 442 -29.86 20.38 -6.69
N ASP A 443 -30.34 20.71 -7.88
CA ASP A 443 -30.49 22.12 -8.31
C ASP A 443 -31.42 22.92 -7.38
N LYS A 444 -31.11 24.22 -7.22
CA LYS A 444 -31.81 25.17 -6.35
C LYS A 444 -33.32 25.29 -6.58
N SER A 445 -33.80 24.90 -7.77
CA SER A 445 -35.23 24.86 -8.11
C SER A 445 -36.01 23.83 -7.30
N LEU A 446 -35.36 22.79 -6.75
CA LEU A 446 -36.03 21.81 -5.91
C LEU A 446 -36.21 22.34 -4.47
N ASN A 447 -37.43 22.30 -3.95
CA ASN A 447 -37.74 22.52 -2.55
C ASN A 447 -37.84 21.16 -1.85
N VAL A 448 -36.97 20.94 -0.86
CA VAL A 448 -36.95 19.71 -0.06
C VAL A 448 -37.57 19.98 1.30
N TYR A 449 -38.50 19.12 1.71
CA TYR A 449 -39.16 19.18 3.01
C TYR A 449 -38.87 17.90 3.80
N LEU A 450 -38.67 18.06 5.11
CA LEU A 450 -38.52 16.98 6.08
C LEU A 450 -39.60 17.17 7.16
N ASN A 451 -40.51 16.22 7.32
CA ASN A 451 -41.63 16.31 8.27
C ASN A 451 -42.41 17.64 8.16
N GLU A 452 -42.75 18.02 6.92
CA GLU A 452 -43.39 19.30 6.53
C GLU A 452 -42.55 20.57 6.77
N GLU A 453 -41.38 20.49 7.39
CA GLU A 453 -40.45 21.61 7.51
C GLU A 453 -39.60 21.75 6.25
N LYS A 454 -39.43 22.99 5.75
CA LYS A 454 -38.62 23.26 4.57
C LYS A 454 -37.14 23.34 4.92
N ILE A 455 -36.32 22.52 4.28
CA ILE A 455 -34.86 22.61 4.42
C ILE A 455 -34.35 23.89 3.77
N ALA A 456 -33.55 24.67 4.51
CA ALA A 456 -33.01 25.95 4.07
C ALA A 456 -31.90 25.82 3.00
N VAL A 457 -31.20 24.69 2.97
CA VAL A 457 -30.13 24.40 2.00
C VAL A 457 -30.67 24.37 0.57
N LYS A 458 -30.02 25.15 -0.31
CA LYS A 458 -30.39 25.31 -1.72
C LYS A 458 -29.24 25.13 -2.71
N SER A 459 -28.02 24.93 -2.22
CA SER A 459 -26.84 24.70 -3.04
C SER A 459 -25.84 23.79 -2.35
N PHE A 460 -24.95 23.20 -3.13
CA PHE A 460 -23.89 22.35 -2.58
C PHE A 460 -22.95 23.14 -1.67
N SER A 461 -22.68 24.41 -1.98
CA SER A 461 -21.88 25.29 -1.11
C SER A 461 -22.53 25.53 0.25
N GLN A 462 -23.85 25.76 0.31
CA GLN A 462 -24.59 25.91 1.56
C GLN A 462 -24.62 24.60 2.36
N TYR A 463 -24.74 23.47 1.67
CA TYR A 463 -24.64 22.14 2.29
C TYR A 463 -23.26 21.91 2.94
N VAL A 464 -22.18 22.22 2.22
CA VAL A 464 -20.82 22.09 2.73
C VAL A 464 -20.56 22.99 3.94
N ALA A 465 -21.16 24.19 3.97
CA ALA A 465 -21.06 25.09 5.12
C ALA A 465 -21.60 24.49 6.43
N LEU A 466 -22.51 23.51 6.36
CA LEU A 466 -23.03 22.82 7.54
C LEU A 466 -21.95 22.02 8.30
N TYR A 467 -20.83 21.69 7.66
CA TYR A 467 -19.72 20.94 8.29
C TYR A 467 -18.84 21.80 9.20
N GLY A 468 -19.17 23.09 9.39
CA GLY A 468 -18.45 23.97 10.33
C GLY A 468 -17.05 24.39 9.86
N THR A 469 -16.68 24.04 8.64
CA THR A 469 -15.38 24.37 8.04
C THR A 469 -15.41 25.80 7.50
N ALA A 470 -14.95 26.77 8.30
CA ALA A 470 -14.95 28.19 7.95
C ALA A 470 -14.14 28.52 6.67
N ASP A 471 -13.22 27.64 6.27
CA ASP A 471 -12.25 27.86 5.19
C ASP A 471 -12.35 26.84 4.04
N VAL A 472 -13.55 26.32 3.74
CA VAL A 472 -13.72 25.53 2.50
C VAL A 472 -13.77 26.45 1.29
N ILE A 473 -12.85 26.21 0.36
CA ILE A 473 -12.84 26.90 -0.93
C ILE A 473 -13.68 26.08 -1.90
N PHE A 474 -14.76 26.70 -2.38
CA PHE A 474 -15.70 26.10 -3.31
C PHE A 474 -15.38 26.49 -4.75
N ASP A 475 -15.59 25.56 -5.67
CA ASP A 475 -15.57 25.78 -7.11
C ASP A 475 -16.69 25.00 -7.81
N LYS A 476 -17.27 25.60 -8.84
CA LYS A 476 -18.20 24.93 -9.77
C LYS A 476 -17.59 25.06 -11.16
N PRO A 477 -16.64 24.18 -11.49
CA PRO A 477 -15.87 24.34 -12.71
C PRO A 477 -16.69 24.10 -14.00
N ASP A 478 -17.75 23.28 -13.93
CA ASP A 478 -18.72 23.09 -15.00
C ASP A 478 -20.11 22.67 -14.44
N GLU A 479 -21.06 22.35 -15.32
CA GLU A 479 -22.42 21.91 -14.91
C GLU A 479 -22.47 20.50 -14.30
N ARG A 480 -21.44 19.68 -14.48
CA ARG A 480 -21.34 18.31 -13.97
C ARG A 480 -20.61 18.23 -12.64
N TRP A 481 -19.72 19.17 -12.32
CA TRP A 481 -18.86 19.11 -11.15
C TRP A 481 -19.07 20.28 -10.20
N GLN A 482 -19.20 19.96 -8.92
CA GLN A 482 -19.13 20.91 -7.81
C GLN A 482 -18.11 20.38 -6.79
N VAL A 483 -17.12 21.19 -6.44
CA VAL A 483 -15.99 20.77 -5.61
C VAL A 483 -15.76 21.78 -4.49
N GLY A 484 -15.72 21.29 -3.25
CA GLY A 484 -15.23 22.03 -2.09
C GLY A 484 -13.93 21.40 -1.60
N LEU A 485 -12.95 22.23 -1.28
CA LEU A 485 -11.70 21.80 -0.67
C LEU A 485 -11.48 22.55 0.65
N GLY A 486 -11.42 21.78 1.73
CA GLY A 486 -11.05 22.24 3.06
C GLY A 486 -9.79 21.56 3.57
N LEU A 487 -9.39 21.95 4.78
CA LEU A 487 -8.31 21.32 5.52
C LEU A 487 -8.84 20.19 6.39
N SER A 488 -7.99 19.21 6.65
CA SER A 488 -8.25 18.14 7.60
C SER A 488 -7.08 17.97 8.55
N ASP A 489 -7.40 17.89 9.84
CA ASP A 489 -6.46 17.55 10.90
C ASP A 489 -6.41 16.02 11.17
N ASP A 490 -7.45 15.29 10.72
CA ASP A 490 -7.67 13.87 10.99
C ASP A 490 -7.49 13.00 9.74
N GLY A 491 -6.40 13.23 9.00
CA GLY A 491 -6.11 12.47 7.77
C GLY A 491 -7.01 12.88 6.60
N PHE A 492 -6.89 12.18 5.47
CA PHE A 492 -7.69 12.51 4.28
C PHE A 492 -9.17 12.24 4.54
N GLN A 493 -10.01 13.28 4.40
CA GLN A 493 -11.46 13.19 4.54
C GLN A 493 -12.16 13.48 3.22
N GLN A 494 -13.34 12.88 3.02
CA GLN A 494 -14.15 13.14 1.84
C GLN A 494 -15.65 13.01 2.11
N VAL A 495 -16.45 13.84 1.45
CA VAL A 495 -17.90 13.76 1.34
C VAL A 495 -18.26 13.90 -0.13
N SER A 496 -18.60 12.78 -0.78
CA SER A 496 -18.81 12.77 -2.23
C SER A 496 -20.14 12.17 -2.67
N PHE A 497 -20.60 12.65 -3.82
CA PHE A 497 -21.83 12.23 -4.46
C PHE A 497 -21.64 12.04 -5.97
N VAL A 498 -22.22 10.97 -6.48
CA VAL A 498 -22.28 10.68 -7.92
C VAL A 498 -23.74 10.51 -8.32
N ASN A 499 -24.25 11.39 -9.19
CA ASN A 499 -25.64 11.34 -9.65
C ASN A 499 -26.66 11.35 -8.49
N GLY A 500 -26.37 12.09 -7.43
CA GLY A 500 -27.20 12.14 -6.21
C GLY A 500 -27.02 10.96 -5.25
N ILE A 501 -26.23 9.93 -5.61
CA ILE A 501 -25.88 8.81 -4.73
C ILE A 501 -24.74 9.21 -3.81
N CYS A 502 -24.85 8.93 -2.51
CA CYS A 502 -23.78 9.18 -1.53
C CYS A 502 -22.68 8.10 -1.62
N THR A 503 -21.50 8.48 -2.13
CA THR A 503 -20.33 7.59 -2.23
C THR A 503 -19.46 7.70 -0.97
N THR A 504 -19.92 7.07 0.12
CA THR A 504 -19.28 7.18 1.45
C THR A 504 -17.85 6.64 1.51
N LYS A 505 -17.46 5.74 0.59
CA LYS A 505 -16.08 5.24 0.45
C LYS A 505 -15.30 5.89 -0.70
N GLY A 506 -15.83 6.98 -1.27
CA GLY A 506 -15.23 7.66 -2.41
C GLY A 506 -15.28 6.82 -3.69
N GLY A 507 -14.21 6.85 -4.47
CA GLY A 507 -14.15 6.20 -5.78
C GLY A 507 -13.12 6.85 -6.68
N GLN A 508 -13.15 6.51 -7.97
CA GLN A 508 -12.25 7.09 -8.97
C GLN A 508 -12.44 8.60 -9.10
N HIS A 509 -13.66 9.12 -8.94
CA HIS A 509 -13.96 10.55 -8.96
C HIS A 509 -13.24 11.33 -7.85
N VAL A 510 -13.19 10.77 -6.63
CA VAL A 510 -12.47 11.38 -5.50
C VAL A 510 -10.96 11.31 -5.71
N ASN A 511 -10.46 10.14 -6.13
CA ASN A 511 -9.02 9.95 -6.36
C ASN A 511 -8.49 10.87 -7.46
N TYR A 512 -9.22 10.96 -8.58
CA TYR A 512 -8.90 11.85 -9.69
C TYR A 512 -8.73 13.31 -9.25
N LEU A 513 -9.63 13.82 -8.40
CA LEU A 513 -9.53 15.18 -7.87
C LEU A 513 -8.38 15.30 -6.84
N ALA A 514 -8.31 14.38 -5.89
CA ALA A 514 -7.31 14.41 -4.84
C ALA A 514 -5.88 14.37 -5.40
N ASP A 515 -5.64 13.55 -6.42
CA ASP A 515 -4.32 13.34 -6.99
C ASP A 515 -3.88 14.54 -7.85
N GLN A 516 -4.80 15.16 -8.59
CA GLN A 516 -4.52 16.42 -9.31
C GLN A 516 -4.20 17.57 -8.35
N ILE A 517 -5.06 17.78 -7.34
CA ILE A 517 -4.86 18.81 -6.31
C ILE A 517 -3.52 18.58 -5.61
N THR A 518 -3.25 17.34 -5.19
CA THR A 518 -1.99 16.97 -4.55
C THR A 518 -0.79 17.28 -5.45
N THR A 519 -0.83 16.90 -6.73
CA THR A 519 0.26 17.14 -7.68
C THR A 519 0.58 18.63 -7.84
N LYS A 520 -0.45 19.46 -7.98
CA LYS A 520 -0.28 20.93 -8.10
C LYS A 520 0.26 21.53 -6.79
N LEU A 521 -0.25 21.08 -5.64
CA LEU A 521 0.24 21.52 -4.33
C LEU A 521 1.70 21.13 -4.09
N ILE A 522 2.15 19.94 -4.52
CA ILE A 522 3.57 19.54 -4.43
C ILE A 522 4.48 20.55 -5.15
N ALA A 523 4.10 20.98 -6.36
CA ALA A 523 4.89 21.94 -7.13
C ALA A 523 5.06 23.27 -6.38
N VAL A 524 4.02 23.71 -5.67
CA VAL A 524 4.04 24.92 -4.85
C VAL A 524 4.84 24.74 -3.58
N VAL A 525 4.63 23.63 -2.86
CA VAL A 525 5.38 23.27 -1.64
C VAL A 525 6.88 23.16 -1.97
N LYS A 526 7.25 22.58 -3.11
CA LYS A 526 8.64 22.47 -3.56
C LYS A 526 9.30 23.84 -3.80
N LYS A 527 8.55 24.83 -4.30
CA LYS A 527 9.07 26.21 -4.47
C LYS A 527 9.33 26.91 -3.14
N ARG A 528 8.48 26.69 -2.13
CA ARG A 528 8.61 27.30 -0.79
C ARG A 528 9.55 26.53 0.13
N ASN A 529 9.71 25.22 -0.05
CA ASN A 529 10.57 24.38 0.76
C ASN A 529 11.99 24.31 0.18
N LYS A 530 12.97 24.85 0.93
CA LYS A 530 14.41 24.72 0.61
C LYS A 530 15.03 23.40 1.10
N GLY A 531 14.23 22.51 1.72
CA GLY A 531 14.63 21.20 2.26
C GLY A 531 14.24 20.01 1.37
N GLU A 532 14.16 18.82 1.96
CA GLU A 532 13.83 17.56 1.26
C GLU A 532 12.41 17.57 0.68
N ALA A 533 12.20 16.86 -0.43
CA ALA A 533 10.91 16.80 -1.11
C ALA A 533 9.81 16.19 -0.21
N VAL A 534 8.66 16.87 -0.14
CA VAL A 534 7.49 16.40 0.61
C VAL A 534 6.78 15.29 -0.15
N LYS A 535 6.45 14.18 0.52
CA LYS A 535 5.73 13.05 -0.09
C LYS A 535 4.29 13.45 -0.44
N PRO A 536 3.74 13.04 -1.59
CA PRO A 536 2.34 13.31 -1.99
C PRO A 536 1.32 12.92 -0.91
N ALA A 537 1.51 11.78 -0.26
CA ALA A 537 0.62 11.27 0.77
C ALA A 537 0.47 12.23 1.97
N TYR A 538 1.51 13.00 2.30
CA TYR A 538 1.44 13.97 3.40
C TYR A 538 0.52 15.12 3.04
N ILE A 539 0.55 15.59 1.79
CA ILE A 539 -0.35 16.63 1.31
C ILE A 539 -1.79 16.10 1.30
N LYS A 540 -2.02 14.94 0.68
CA LYS A 540 -3.35 14.31 0.56
C LYS A 540 -4.01 14.13 1.93
N ASN A 541 -3.26 13.70 2.94
CA ASN A 541 -3.77 13.47 4.29
C ASN A 541 -4.17 14.75 5.05
N HIS A 542 -3.87 15.94 4.52
CA HIS A 542 -4.33 17.20 5.12
C HIS A 542 -5.51 17.84 4.35
N LEU A 543 -6.10 17.11 3.40
CA LEU A 543 -7.21 17.60 2.60
C LEU A 543 -8.54 16.99 3.08
N CYS A 544 -9.58 17.83 3.11
CA CYS A 544 -10.97 17.41 3.18
C CYS A 544 -11.67 17.77 1.86
N LEU A 545 -12.16 16.78 1.12
CA LEU A 545 -12.80 16.98 -0.19
C LEU A 545 -14.31 16.83 -0.14
N TYR A 546 -15.03 17.81 -0.66
CA TYR A 546 -16.48 17.77 -0.88
C TYR A 546 -16.74 17.72 -2.38
N VAL A 547 -17.46 16.71 -2.87
CA VAL A 547 -17.61 16.49 -4.32
C VAL A 547 -19.05 16.15 -4.67
N SER A 548 -19.63 16.82 -5.66
CA SER A 548 -20.87 16.38 -6.31
C SER A 548 -20.64 16.33 -7.81
N ALA A 549 -20.79 15.15 -8.40
CA ALA A 549 -20.48 14.88 -9.79
C ALA A 549 -21.65 14.25 -10.55
N LEU A 550 -21.84 14.65 -11.81
CA LEU A 550 -22.72 14.00 -12.78
C LEU A 550 -21.88 13.15 -13.75
N ILE A 551 -21.98 11.83 -13.63
CA ILE A 551 -21.19 10.85 -14.38
C ILE A 551 -22.14 10.05 -15.28
N ASP A 552 -21.81 9.92 -16.56
CA ASP A 552 -22.59 9.12 -17.50
C ASP A 552 -22.40 7.63 -17.16
N ASN A 553 -23.49 6.87 -16.99
CA ASN A 553 -23.51 5.42 -16.76
C ASN A 553 -22.50 4.94 -15.67
N PRO A 554 -22.53 5.49 -14.44
CA PRO A 554 -21.52 5.20 -13.42
C PRO A 554 -21.51 3.72 -13.03
N ALA A 555 -20.33 3.19 -12.69
CA ALA A 555 -20.18 1.81 -12.23
C ALA A 555 -19.74 1.79 -10.76
N PHE A 556 -20.24 0.81 -10.01
CA PHE A 556 -19.95 0.68 -8.58
C PHE A 556 -19.51 -0.74 -8.26
N ASP A 557 -18.76 -0.87 -7.16
CA ASP A 557 -18.25 -2.15 -6.64
C ASP A 557 -19.37 -3.15 -6.26
N SER A 558 -20.56 -2.64 -5.96
CA SER A 558 -21.70 -3.39 -5.44
C SER A 558 -23.01 -2.61 -5.62
N GLN A 559 -24.15 -3.29 -5.42
CA GLN A 559 -25.47 -2.66 -5.42
C GLN A 559 -25.61 -1.58 -4.33
N ARG A 560 -24.76 -1.58 -3.29
CA ARG A 560 -24.75 -0.54 -2.27
C ARG A 560 -24.34 0.83 -2.83
N LYS A 561 -23.58 0.85 -3.94
CA LYS A 561 -23.09 2.07 -4.62
C LYS A 561 -22.30 3.01 -3.69
N VAL A 562 -21.55 2.42 -2.76
CA VAL A 562 -20.74 3.15 -1.77
C VAL A 562 -19.36 3.55 -2.32
N HIS A 563 -18.88 2.86 -3.36
CA HIS A 563 -17.63 3.11 -4.04
C HIS A 563 -17.80 3.08 -5.56
N GLU A 564 -17.43 4.18 -6.24
CA GLU A 564 -17.43 4.26 -7.71
C GLU A 564 -16.17 3.59 -8.27
N SER A 565 -16.33 2.67 -9.20
CA SER A 565 -15.29 1.74 -9.65
C SER A 565 -15.07 1.73 -11.17
N ARG A 566 -15.50 2.76 -11.92
CA ARG A 566 -15.42 2.71 -13.38
C ARG A 566 -13.98 2.85 -13.85
N TYR A 567 -13.44 1.78 -14.45
CA TYR A 567 -12.04 1.73 -14.90
C TYR A 567 -11.69 2.74 -16.01
N ASP A 568 -12.65 3.10 -16.89
CA ASP A 568 -12.45 4.09 -17.97
C ASP A 568 -12.72 5.55 -17.54
N PHE A 569 -12.76 5.83 -16.23
CA PHE A 569 -13.08 7.17 -15.70
C PHE A 569 -12.21 8.27 -16.32
N HIS A 570 -10.91 7.98 -16.51
CA HIS A 570 -9.95 8.90 -17.10
C HIS A 570 -10.34 9.29 -18.54
N VAL A 571 -10.80 8.35 -19.37
CA VAL A 571 -11.14 8.61 -20.78
C VAL A 571 -12.41 9.47 -20.92
N ILE A 572 -13.36 9.35 -19.98
CA ILE A 572 -14.62 10.11 -20.00
C ILE A 572 -14.40 11.56 -19.53
N VAL A 573 -13.49 11.77 -18.57
CA VAL A 573 -13.17 13.11 -18.06
C VAL A 573 -12.15 13.86 -18.93
N LEU A 574 -11.23 13.14 -19.60
CA LEU A 574 -10.22 13.71 -20.50
C LEU A 574 -10.79 14.41 -21.75
N ILE A 575 -12.06 14.17 -22.10
CA ILE A 575 -12.73 14.93 -23.17
C ILE A 575 -13.09 16.37 -22.72
N GLY A 576 -12.91 16.71 -21.42
CA GLY A 576 -13.37 17.96 -20.84
C GLY A 576 -12.33 18.89 -20.19
N CYS A 577 -11.32 18.41 -19.44
CA CYS A 577 -10.49 19.37 -18.69
C CYS A 577 -9.23 18.81 -18.00
N ASP A 578 -8.05 19.21 -18.47
CA ASP A 578 -6.77 19.00 -17.77
C ASP A 578 -6.34 20.20 -16.89
N ASP A 579 -7.04 21.35 -16.98
CA ASP A 579 -6.59 22.61 -16.34
C ASP A 579 -7.62 23.27 -15.40
N MET A 580 -8.79 22.65 -15.20
CA MET A 580 -9.93 23.24 -14.49
C MET A 580 -9.65 23.59 -13.01
N TYR A 581 -8.77 22.85 -12.36
CA TYR A 581 -8.56 22.92 -10.90
C TYR A 581 -7.30 23.68 -10.48
N SER A 582 -6.53 24.20 -11.45
CA SER A 582 -5.36 25.05 -11.22
C SER A 582 -5.71 26.32 -10.40
N PRO A 583 -6.83 27.02 -10.63
CA PRO A 583 -7.23 28.17 -9.82
C PRO A 583 -7.66 27.82 -8.40
N LEU A 584 -8.33 26.68 -8.22
CA LEU A 584 -8.74 26.18 -6.90
C LEU A 584 -7.51 25.87 -6.03
N ALA A 585 -6.54 25.13 -6.57
CA ALA A 585 -5.29 24.82 -5.88
C ALA A 585 -4.49 26.08 -5.52
N ALA A 586 -4.44 27.08 -6.41
CA ALA A 586 -3.76 28.35 -6.14
C ALA A 586 -4.41 29.12 -4.98
N ARG A 587 -5.75 29.24 -4.96
CA ARG A 587 -6.48 29.92 -3.88
C ARG A 587 -6.29 29.25 -2.52
N VAL A 588 -6.16 27.92 -2.49
CA VAL A 588 -5.90 27.15 -1.27
C VAL A 588 -4.54 27.50 -0.70
N VAL A 589 -3.49 27.53 -1.54
CA VAL A 589 -2.14 27.91 -1.11
C VAL A 589 -2.12 29.31 -0.52
N GLU A 590 -2.84 30.26 -1.11
CA GLU A 590 -2.84 31.65 -0.68
C GLU A 590 -3.58 31.89 0.64
N LYS A 591 -4.64 31.11 0.93
CA LYS A 591 -5.57 31.41 2.02
C LYS A 591 -5.43 30.56 3.28
N SER A 592 -4.82 29.38 3.22
CA SER A 592 -5.11 28.33 4.21
C SER A 592 -4.01 27.99 5.23
N GLY A 593 -2.81 28.57 5.17
CA GLY A 593 -1.69 28.13 6.05
C GLY A 593 -1.28 26.65 5.87
N LEU A 594 -1.84 25.98 4.86
CA LEU A 594 -1.69 24.56 4.57
C LEU A 594 -0.23 24.20 4.29
N VAL A 595 0.50 25.07 3.60
CA VAL A 595 1.91 24.81 3.26
C VAL A 595 2.76 24.76 4.52
N GLU A 596 2.53 25.67 5.47
CA GLU A 596 3.24 25.74 6.75
C GLU A 596 2.92 24.51 7.62
N ASN A 597 1.65 24.09 7.66
CA ASN A 597 1.22 22.87 8.37
C ASN A 597 1.81 21.59 7.75
N ILE A 598 1.79 21.46 6.42
CA ILE A 598 2.40 20.32 5.72
C ILE A 598 3.92 20.27 5.98
N LEU A 599 4.61 21.43 5.94
CA LEU A 599 6.06 21.48 6.13
C LEU A 599 6.48 21.19 7.57
N SER A 600 5.74 21.71 8.55
CA SER A 600 5.97 21.39 9.96
C SER A 600 5.73 19.90 10.24
N PHE A 601 4.63 19.33 9.72
CA PHE A 601 4.35 17.90 9.83
C PHE A 601 5.43 17.04 9.16
N ALA A 602 5.87 17.41 7.95
CA ALA A 602 6.93 16.70 7.24
C ALA A 602 8.23 16.67 8.05
N LYS A 603 8.65 17.82 8.62
CA LYS A 603 9.81 17.92 9.50
C LYS A 603 9.66 17.08 10.77
N LEU A 604 8.49 17.11 11.41
CA LEU A 604 8.20 16.31 12.61
C LEU A 604 8.29 14.81 12.33
N LYS A 605 7.74 14.33 11.21
CA LYS A 605 7.82 12.91 10.81
C LYS A 605 9.25 12.48 10.52
N GLN A 606 10.00 13.30 9.78
CA GLN A 606 11.43 13.04 9.50
C GLN A 606 12.26 12.95 10.78
N THR A 607 12.05 13.90 11.70
CA THR A 607 12.72 13.90 13.00
C THR A 607 12.33 12.67 13.83
N ALA A 608 11.06 12.28 13.81
CA ALA A 608 10.58 11.09 14.52
C ALA A 608 11.16 9.79 13.94
N GLU A 609 11.35 9.69 12.62
CA GLU A 609 12.00 8.54 11.98
C GLU A 609 13.48 8.43 12.35
N LEU A 610 14.24 9.53 12.33
CA LEU A 610 15.63 9.53 12.80
C LEU A 610 15.73 9.18 14.30
N LYS A 611 14.84 9.71 15.13
CA LYS A 611 14.82 9.39 16.56
C LYS A 611 14.67 7.89 16.83
N LYS A 612 13.94 7.15 15.98
CA LYS A 612 13.80 5.68 16.10
C LYS A 612 15.11 4.92 15.88
N THR A 613 16.09 5.51 15.19
CA THR A 613 17.39 4.87 14.94
C THR A 613 18.47 5.36 15.90
N SER A 614 18.11 6.14 16.92
CA SER A 614 19.01 6.56 17.98
C SER A 614 19.61 5.37 18.74
N GLY A 615 20.86 5.50 19.16
CA GLY A 615 21.52 4.62 20.10
C GLY A 615 21.05 4.87 21.54
N THR A 616 21.38 3.92 22.41
CA THR A 616 21.13 4.00 23.85
C THR A 616 22.38 3.59 24.61
N LYS A 617 22.61 4.21 25.77
CA LYS A 617 23.64 3.72 26.70
C LYS A 617 23.24 2.34 27.22
N SER A 618 23.91 1.31 26.74
CA SER A 618 23.79 -0.06 27.22
C SER A 618 25.18 -0.65 27.44
N VAL A 619 25.33 -1.51 28.44
CA VAL A 619 26.60 -2.20 28.70
C VAL A 619 26.88 -3.24 27.61
N LYS A 620 25.85 -4.01 27.23
CA LYS A 620 25.95 -5.00 26.16
C LYS A 620 25.43 -4.43 24.85
N LEU A 621 26.17 -4.65 23.77
CA LEU A 621 25.79 -4.34 22.41
C LEU A 621 25.92 -5.61 21.56
N THR A 622 24.89 -5.96 20.81
CA THR A 622 24.85 -7.18 19.98
C THR A 622 24.44 -6.85 18.55
N GLY A 623 24.90 -7.65 17.59
CA GLY A 623 24.47 -7.53 16.20
C GLY A 623 25.24 -6.50 15.36
N ILE A 624 26.32 -5.92 15.89
CA ILE A 624 27.26 -5.10 15.10
C ILE A 624 28.48 -5.95 14.78
N SER A 625 28.58 -6.37 13.51
CA SER A 625 29.73 -7.15 13.05
C SER A 625 31.01 -6.30 13.07
N LYS A 626 32.14 -6.93 13.35
CA LYS A 626 33.48 -6.30 13.42
C LYS A 626 33.69 -5.25 14.53
N LEU A 627 32.76 -5.05 15.45
CA LEU A 627 33.04 -4.27 16.67
C LEU A 627 33.85 -5.13 17.65
N ASP A 628 35.02 -4.64 18.05
CA ASP A 628 35.74 -5.11 19.24
C ASP A 628 35.47 -4.09 20.35
N ASP A 629 34.49 -4.39 21.20
CA ASP A 629 33.96 -3.45 22.19
C ASP A 629 34.85 -3.41 23.45
N ALA A 630 35.03 -2.22 24.04
CA ALA A 630 35.75 -2.10 25.30
C ALA A 630 34.98 -2.76 26.45
N ASN A 631 35.65 -3.43 27.39
CA ASN A 631 34.98 -4.15 28.47
C ASN A 631 34.12 -3.23 29.35
N PHE A 632 34.50 -1.96 29.50
CA PHE A 632 33.76 -0.97 30.28
C PHE A 632 32.85 -0.05 29.45
N ALA A 633 32.73 -0.25 28.14
CA ALA A 633 31.86 0.55 27.29
C ALA A 633 30.39 0.49 27.76
N GLY A 634 29.75 1.66 27.88
CA GLY A 634 28.37 1.76 28.37
C GLY A 634 28.18 1.59 29.88
N SER A 635 29.24 1.30 30.63
CA SER A 635 29.19 1.20 32.09
C SER A 635 29.28 2.58 32.79
N ALA A 636 29.45 2.59 34.12
CA ALA A 636 29.78 3.80 34.86
C ALA A 636 31.12 4.42 34.43
N LYS A 637 32.05 3.61 33.94
CA LYS A 637 33.37 4.03 33.41
C LYS A 637 33.35 4.35 31.92
N GLY A 638 32.20 4.29 31.25
CA GLY A 638 32.11 4.54 29.81
C GLY A 638 32.64 5.91 29.38
N LYS A 639 32.55 6.92 30.26
CA LYS A 639 33.11 8.27 30.05
C LYS A 639 34.64 8.31 29.95
N ASP A 640 35.32 7.26 30.41
CA ASP A 640 36.78 7.12 30.37
C ASP A 640 37.20 6.17 29.23
N CYS A 641 36.22 5.61 28.49
CA CYS A 641 36.48 4.72 27.36
C CYS A 641 36.61 5.49 26.04
N THR A 642 37.48 5.01 25.17
CA THR A 642 37.74 5.53 23.82
C THR A 642 37.33 4.51 22.75
N LEU A 643 36.52 4.95 21.79
CA LEU A 643 36.25 4.18 20.57
C LEU A 643 37.23 4.60 19.48
N ILE A 644 37.99 3.66 18.95
CA ILE A 644 38.90 3.88 17.81
C ILE A 644 38.18 3.51 16.52
N LEU A 645 37.93 4.50 15.66
CA LEU A 645 37.44 4.30 14.30
C LEU A 645 38.63 4.15 13.35
N THR A 646 38.74 3.00 12.68
CA THR A 646 39.90 2.71 11.84
C THR A 646 39.56 2.75 10.35
N GLU A 647 40.51 3.18 9.52
CA GLU A 647 40.42 3.09 8.06
C GLU A 647 40.59 1.64 7.59
N GLY A 648 39.48 0.90 7.48
CA GLY A 648 39.47 -0.48 7.04
C GLY A 648 39.99 -1.50 8.06
N ASP A 649 40.01 -2.76 7.62
CA ASP A 649 40.40 -3.90 8.46
C ASP A 649 41.93 -3.95 8.71
N SER A 650 42.73 -3.34 7.83
CA SER A 650 44.21 -3.25 7.98
C SER A 650 44.60 -2.38 9.17
N ALA A 651 44.06 -1.16 9.26
CA ALA A 651 44.27 -0.27 10.40
C ALA A 651 43.69 -0.86 11.69
N LYS A 652 42.57 -1.59 11.60
CA LYS A 652 42.02 -2.35 12.73
C LYS A 652 43.01 -3.38 13.27
N ALA A 653 43.68 -4.15 12.41
CA ALA A 653 44.66 -5.15 12.87
C ALA A 653 45.82 -4.50 13.64
N LEU A 654 46.24 -3.29 13.22
CA LEU A 654 47.23 -2.49 13.94
C LEU A 654 46.71 -2.05 15.32
N ALA A 655 45.51 -1.48 15.38
CA ALA A 655 44.87 -1.08 16.63
C ALA A 655 44.73 -2.25 17.61
N MET A 656 44.29 -3.42 17.13
CA MET A 656 44.16 -4.62 17.95
C MET A 656 45.51 -5.12 18.49
N SER A 657 46.60 -4.95 17.74
CA SER A 657 47.96 -5.25 18.22
C SER A 657 48.40 -4.28 19.32
N GLY A 658 48.03 -3.00 19.20
CA GLY A 658 48.23 -1.97 20.23
C GLY A 658 47.43 -2.22 21.50
N LEU A 659 46.18 -2.68 21.38
CA LEU A 659 45.33 -3.03 22.53
C LEU A 659 45.89 -4.15 23.40
N ALA A 660 46.82 -4.98 22.88
CA ALA A 660 47.53 -5.96 23.70
C ALA A 660 48.46 -5.30 24.74
N VAL A 661 48.79 -4.00 24.58
CA VAL A 661 49.62 -3.21 25.49
C VAL A 661 48.77 -2.39 26.47
N VAL A 662 47.84 -1.59 25.94
CA VAL A 662 47.02 -0.66 26.75
C VAL A 662 45.80 -1.32 27.41
N GLY A 663 45.49 -2.56 27.02
CA GLY A 663 44.36 -3.33 27.53
C GLY A 663 43.04 -3.04 26.79
N ARG A 664 42.05 -3.93 27.01
CA ARG A 664 40.72 -3.88 26.37
C ARG A 664 39.64 -3.25 27.25
N ASP A 665 40.01 -2.78 28.43
CA ASP A 665 39.05 -2.26 29.40
C ASP A 665 38.45 -0.93 28.95
N TYR A 666 39.31 -0.03 28.45
CA TYR A 666 38.94 1.33 28.08
C TYR A 666 38.93 1.58 26.57
N TYR A 667 39.44 0.67 25.75
CA TYR A 667 39.56 0.89 24.31
C TYR A 667 38.76 -0.12 23.50
N GLY A 668 37.91 0.39 22.61
CA GLY A 668 37.19 -0.38 21.61
C GLY A 668 37.63 -0.01 20.20
N VAL A 669 37.43 -0.89 19.22
CA VAL A 669 37.83 -0.67 17.82
C VAL A 669 36.70 -1.02 16.87
N PHE A 670 36.42 -0.14 15.91
CA PHE A 670 35.45 -0.40 14.85
C PHE A 670 36.00 0.06 13.48
N PRO A 671 36.08 -0.83 12.47
CA PRO A 671 36.61 -0.48 11.16
C PRO A 671 35.54 0.15 10.26
N LEU A 672 35.90 1.26 9.63
CA LEU A 672 35.11 1.83 8.55
C LEU A 672 35.31 1.00 7.27
N LYS A 673 34.24 0.77 6.50
CA LYS A 673 34.29 0.07 5.20
C LYS A 673 34.92 0.94 4.10
N GLY A 674 34.93 2.26 4.29
CA GLY A 674 35.51 3.23 3.36
C GLY A 674 35.23 4.67 3.82
N LYS A 675 35.15 5.60 2.87
CA LYS A 675 34.79 7.00 3.16
C LYS A 675 33.37 7.08 3.73
N LEU A 676 33.26 7.70 4.90
CA LEU A 676 31.97 7.91 5.56
C LEU A 676 31.07 8.80 4.69
N LEU A 677 29.77 8.51 4.67
CA LEU A 677 28.80 9.32 3.93
C LEU A 677 28.80 10.78 4.44
N ASN A 678 28.91 11.76 3.54
CA ASN A 678 28.69 13.16 3.89
C ASN A 678 27.20 13.40 4.22
N VAL A 679 26.91 13.53 5.51
CA VAL A 679 25.54 13.56 6.05
C VAL A 679 24.79 14.87 5.80
N ARG A 680 25.49 16.00 5.60
CA ARG A 680 24.86 17.32 5.34
C ARG A 680 24.05 17.35 4.05
N GLU A 681 24.43 16.49 3.12
CA GLU A 681 23.93 16.48 1.74
C GLU A 681 23.12 15.21 1.43
N ALA A 682 23.03 14.30 2.39
CA ALA A 682 22.27 13.07 2.25
C ALA A 682 20.81 13.28 2.66
N SER A 683 19.89 12.65 1.93
CA SER A 683 18.48 12.63 2.34
C SER A 683 18.31 11.82 3.63
N HIS A 684 17.26 12.10 4.41
CA HIS A 684 17.02 11.37 5.66
C HIS A 684 16.95 9.86 5.42
N SER A 685 16.32 9.44 4.32
CA SER A 685 16.21 8.03 3.94
C SER A 685 17.56 7.36 3.67
N VAL A 686 18.53 8.08 3.10
CA VAL A 686 19.88 7.56 2.85
C VAL A 686 20.64 7.40 4.17
N ILE A 687 20.52 8.37 5.08
CA ILE A 687 21.18 8.33 6.39
C ILE A 687 20.65 7.17 7.24
N VAL A 688 19.32 7.00 7.29
CA VAL A 688 18.66 5.91 8.03
C VAL A 688 19.05 4.54 7.50
N LYS A 689 19.25 4.40 6.18
CA LYS A 689 19.66 3.14 5.52
C LYS A 689 21.17 2.89 5.57
N ASN A 690 21.97 3.88 5.89
CA ASN A 690 23.43 3.73 5.93
C ASN A 690 23.84 2.97 7.20
N GLU A 691 24.15 1.68 7.03
CA GLU A 691 24.51 0.77 8.12
C GLU A 691 25.70 1.27 8.96
N GLU A 692 26.69 1.89 8.34
CA GLU A 692 27.90 2.37 8.99
C GLU A 692 27.62 3.52 9.96
N ILE A 693 26.85 4.51 9.52
CA ILE A 693 26.34 5.58 10.41
C ILE A 693 25.52 4.97 11.54
N GLN A 694 24.57 4.08 11.23
CA GLN A 694 23.73 3.48 12.25
C GLN A 694 24.53 2.66 13.27
N ASN A 695 25.62 2.01 12.84
CA ASN A 695 26.52 1.31 13.74
C ASN A 695 27.27 2.28 14.65
N ILE A 696 27.88 3.35 14.12
CA ILE A 696 28.58 4.35 14.94
C ILE A 696 27.63 4.97 15.99
N VAL A 697 26.41 5.34 15.58
CA VAL A 697 25.38 5.88 16.47
C VAL A 697 25.06 4.92 17.61
N LYS A 698 24.91 3.63 17.32
CA LYS A 698 24.64 2.59 18.33
C LYS A 698 25.84 2.32 19.22
N ILE A 699 27.06 2.25 18.66
CA ILE A 699 28.29 1.96 19.40
C ILE A 699 28.56 3.05 20.43
N LEU A 700 28.40 4.33 20.05
CA LEU A 700 28.59 5.47 20.93
C LEU A 700 27.37 5.74 21.82
N GLY A 701 26.19 5.21 21.49
CA GLY A 701 24.95 5.47 22.22
C GLY A 701 24.37 6.87 21.98
N LEU A 702 24.56 7.40 20.77
CA LEU A 702 24.15 8.75 20.37
C LEU A 702 22.65 8.84 20.07
N LYS A 703 22.01 9.94 20.45
CA LYS A 703 20.58 10.19 20.28
C LYS A 703 20.35 11.42 19.42
N TYR A 704 19.63 11.26 18.31
CA TYR A 704 19.33 12.36 17.41
C TYR A 704 18.46 13.43 18.10
N GLY A 705 18.79 14.71 17.87
CA GLY A 705 18.10 15.86 18.46
C GLY A 705 18.34 16.03 19.96
N THR A 706 19.43 15.48 20.49
CA THR A 706 19.87 15.66 21.88
C THR A 706 21.07 16.60 21.91
N THR A 707 21.02 17.61 22.77
CA THR A 707 22.19 18.43 23.14
C THR A 707 22.89 17.74 24.31
N TYR A 708 24.20 17.60 24.21
CA TYR A 708 25.04 16.92 25.19
C TYR A 708 25.91 17.91 25.94
N ASP A 709 25.70 18.01 27.25
CA ASP A 709 26.55 18.81 28.15
C ASP A 709 27.68 17.95 28.79
N SER A 710 27.61 16.63 28.64
CA SER A 710 28.66 15.69 29.07
C SER A 710 28.55 14.35 28.35
N THR A 711 29.61 13.55 28.42
CA THR A 711 29.66 12.20 27.83
C THR A 711 29.06 11.10 28.71
N LYS A 712 28.53 11.44 29.90
CA LYS A 712 28.02 10.46 30.88
C LYS A 712 26.89 9.57 30.33
N SER A 713 26.08 10.11 29.42
CA SER A 713 24.97 9.41 28.77
C SER A 713 25.37 8.60 27.54
N LEU A 714 26.65 8.61 27.16
CA LEU A 714 27.19 7.86 26.03
C LEU A 714 27.80 6.53 26.50
N ARG A 715 28.10 5.65 25.54
CA ARG A 715 28.85 4.42 25.80
C ARG A 715 30.35 4.64 25.91
N TYR A 716 30.86 5.60 25.14
CA TYR A 716 32.26 6.01 25.10
C TYR A 716 32.34 7.51 25.40
N GLY A 717 33.39 7.90 26.13
CA GLY A 717 33.72 9.29 26.41
C GLY A 717 34.51 9.95 25.31
N HIS A 718 35.23 9.16 24.52
CA HIS A 718 36.12 9.65 23.48
C HIS A 718 35.95 8.85 22.18
N LEU A 719 36.16 9.52 21.06
CA LEU A 719 36.14 9.01 19.70
C LEU A 719 37.47 9.35 19.05
N MET A 720 38.31 8.35 18.86
CA MET A 720 39.62 8.48 18.24
C MET A 720 39.56 8.02 16.79
N ILE A 721 40.07 8.83 15.86
CA ILE A 721 40.13 8.51 14.43
C ILE A 721 41.53 8.02 14.12
N MET A 722 41.64 6.81 13.56
CA MET A 722 42.90 6.18 13.19
C MET A 722 42.89 5.85 11.70
N ALA A 723 43.40 6.79 10.90
CA ALA A 723 43.44 6.72 9.45
C ALA A 723 44.88 6.83 8.94
N ASP A 724 45.12 6.42 7.70
CA ASP A 724 46.43 6.57 7.08
C ASP A 724 46.81 8.06 7.00
N GLN A 725 48.09 8.39 7.17
CA GLN A 725 48.58 9.77 7.09
C GLN A 725 48.80 10.20 5.63
N ASP A 726 47.76 10.01 4.81
CA ASP A 726 47.68 10.43 3.42
C ASP A 726 46.44 11.32 3.19
N HIS A 727 46.21 11.73 1.93
CA HIS A 727 45.10 12.62 1.59
C HIS A 727 43.72 11.97 1.76
N ASP A 728 43.61 10.65 1.57
CA ASP A 728 42.35 9.93 1.71
C ASP A 728 41.99 9.73 3.18
N GLY A 729 42.97 9.42 4.02
CA GLY A 729 42.82 9.38 5.47
C GLY A 729 42.41 10.73 6.05
N SER A 730 43.04 11.84 5.63
CA SER A 730 42.61 13.19 6.03
C SER A 730 41.17 13.52 5.61
N HIS A 731 40.73 13.04 4.45
CA HIS A 731 39.34 13.18 4.02
C HIS A 731 38.37 12.36 4.91
N ILE A 732 38.76 11.15 5.32
CA ILE A 732 37.97 10.34 6.26
C ILE A 732 37.83 11.05 7.60
N LYS A 733 38.93 11.60 8.15
CA LYS A 733 38.90 12.39 9.39
C LYS A 733 37.88 13.52 9.30
N GLY A 734 37.97 14.32 8.24
CA GLY A 734 37.04 15.42 8.01
C GLY A 734 35.58 14.97 7.90
N LEU A 735 35.30 13.83 7.26
CA LEU A 735 33.94 13.29 7.14
C LEU A 735 33.37 12.83 8.50
N VAL A 736 34.19 12.24 9.37
CA VAL A 736 33.80 11.87 10.74
C VAL A 736 33.53 13.12 11.58
N ILE A 737 34.41 14.11 11.53
CA ILE A 737 34.25 15.41 12.20
C ILE A 737 32.94 16.08 11.76
N ASN A 738 32.71 16.15 10.44
CA ASN A 738 31.49 16.69 9.85
C ASN A 738 30.24 15.95 10.32
N PHE A 739 30.29 14.61 10.43
CA PHE A 739 29.19 13.79 10.90
C PHE A 739 28.81 14.12 12.34
N ILE A 740 29.78 14.22 13.25
CA ILE A 740 29.53 14.60 14.66
C ILE A 740 29.03 16.06 14.73
N HIS A 741 29.70 16.99 14.06
CA HIS A 741 29.32 18.41 14.08
C HIS A 741 27.90 18.66 13.51
N HIS A 742 27.48 17.93 12.48
CA HIS A 742 26.15 18.12 11.87
C HIS A 742 25.00 17.71 12.81
N PHE A 743 25.13 16.57 13.50
CA PHE A 743 24.04 16.04 14.32
C PHE A 743 24.14 16.40 15.81
N TRP A 744 25.36 16.58 16.31
CA TRP A 744 25.66 16.82 17.73
C TRP A 744 26.78 17.85 17.90
N PRO A 745 26.61 19.10 17.44
CA PRO A 745 27.62 20.14 17.55
C PRO A 745 28.08 20.38 19.00
N SER A 746 27.21 20.14 19.99
CA SER A 746 27.56 20.26 21.41
C SER A 746 28.67 19.31 21.86
N LEU A 747 28.85 18.17 21.18
CA LEU A 747 29.93 17.23 21.50
C LEU A 747 31.30 17.74 21.07
N MET A 748 31.36 18.65 20.09
CA MET A 748 32.62 19.25 19.63
C MET A 748 33.26 20.10 20.73
N GLY A 749 32.44 20.75 21.56
CA GLY A 749 32.90 21.56 22.68
C GLY A 749 33.23 20.79 23.97
N LEU A 750 33.14 19.45 23.96
CA LEU A 750 33.53 18.65 25.12
C LEU A 750 35.00 18.25 25.00
N ASP A 751 35.75 18.48 26.08
CA ASP A 751 37.20 18.22 26.13
C ASP A 751 37.56 16.85 25.58
N ASN A 752 38.34 16.86 24.51
CA ASN A 752 38.92 15.69 23.87
C ASN A 752 37.89 14.62 23.50
N PHE A 753 36.64 15.01 23.15
CA PHE A 753 35.64 14.06 22.67
C PHE A 753 36.07 13.45 21.33
N VAL A 754 36.45 14.27 20.35
CA VAL A 754 37.07 13.79 19.11
C VAL A 754 38.59 13.90 19.24
N GLN A 755 39.28 12.83 18.87
CA GLN A 755 40.73 12.70 18.92
C GLN A 755 41.23 12.12 17.60
N GLU A 756 42.51 12.32 17.32
CA GLU A 756 43.21 11.67 16.22
C GLU A 756 44.34 10.80 16.76
N PHE A 757 44.55 9.64 16.13
CA PHE A 757 45.76 8.84 16.27
C PHE A 757 46.69 9.11 15.08
N ILE A 758 47.83 9.74 15.34
CA ILE A 758 48.85 10.01 14.34
C ILE A 758 49.91 8.91 14.30
N THR A 759 50.49 8.69 13.13
CA THR A 759 51.63 7.78 12.96
C THR A 759 52.73 8.44 12.15
N PRO A 760 53.99 8.09 12.40
CA PRO A 760 55.09 8.58 11.58
C PRO A 760 54.94 8.19 10.11
N ILE A 761 55.28 9.12 9.22
CA ILE A 761 55.34 8.84 7.78
C ILE A 761 56.76 8.48 7.33
N VAL A 762 57.78 8.94 8.05
CA VAL A 762 59.20 8.65 7.78
C VAL A 762 59.94 8.42 9.10
N LYS A 763 60.71 7.34 9.17
CA LYS A 763 61.68 7.08 10.25
C LYS A 763 63.08 6.97 9.67
N ALA A 764 63.99 7.83 10.13
CA ALA A 764 65.39 7.82 9.75
C ALA A 764 66.24 7.25 10.88
N THR A 765 67.00 6.18 10.62
CA THR A 765 67.81 5.48 11.64
C THR A 765 69.29 5.48 11.28
N LYS A 766 70.16 5.79 12.25
CA LYS A 766 71.62 5.71 12.11
C LYS A 766 72.27 5.25 13.41
N GLY A 767 72.68 3.98 13.45
CA GLY A 767 73.16 3.34 14.69
C GLY A 767 72.05 3.33 15.74
N ASN A 768 72.30 3.91 16.91
CA ASN A 768 71.33 4.03 18.01
C ASN A 768 70.47 5.31 17.95
N ARG A 769 70.64 6.15 16.93
CA ARG A 769 69.82 7.36 16.75
C ARG A 769 68.68 7.08 15.78
N SER A 770 67.48 7.52 16.14
CA SER A 770 66.31 7.51 15.28
C SER A 770 65.59 8.85 15.33
N GLU A 771 65.35 9.43 14.15
CA GLU A 771 64.51 10.62 13.98
C GLU A 771 63.21 10.21 13.29
N VAL A 772 62.10 10.76 13.75
CA VAL A 772 60.74 10.39 13.35
C VAL A 772 60.04 11.63 12.85
N PHE A 773 59.38 11.53 11.69
CA PHE A 773 58.73 12.67 11.03
C PHE A 773 57.27 12.34 10.74
N TYR A 774 56.38 13.30 10.98
CA TYR A 774 54.94 13.17 10.79
C TYR A 774 54.46 13.86 9.52
N THR A 775 55.24 14.81 8.98
CA THR A 775 54.97 15.43 7.68
C THR A 775 56.15 15.31 6.70
N ILE A 776 55.86 15.29 5.40
CA ILE A 776 56.91 15.26 4.36
C ILE A 776 57.75 16.55 4.40
N PRO A 777 57.14 17.75 4.54
CA PRO A 777 57.88 18.99 4.69
C PRO A 777 58.89 18.98 5.85
N GLU A 778 58.53 18.45 7.02
CA GLU A 778 59.46 18.30 8.15
C GLU A 778 60.66 17.42 7.79
N TYR A 779 60.40 16.26 7.18
CA TYR A 779 61.46 15.34 6.75
C TYR A 779 62.36 15.97 5.69
N GLU A 780 61.80 16.67 4.70
CA GLU A 780 62.57 17.33 3.65
C GLU A 780 63.45 18.45 4.18
N ALA A 781 62.92 19.26 5.11
CA ALA A 781 63.68 20.29 5.80
C ALA A 781 64.85 19.69 6.60
N TRP A 782 64.59 18.65 7.40
CA TRP A 782 65.64 17.93 8.14
C TRP A 782 66.67 17.29 7.21
N ARG A 783 66.22 16.66 6.12
CA ARG A 783 67.08 16.01 5.13
C ARG A 783 68.02 17.01 4.46
N GLY A 784 67.53 18.21 4.14
CA GLY A 784 68.34 19.30 3.59
C GLY A 784 69.43 19.77 4.56
N GLN A 785 69.12 19.83 5.85
CA GLN A 785 70.08 20.20 6.91
C GLN A 785 71.11 19.08 7.18
N MET A 786 70.74 17.81 6.97
CA MET A 786 71.56 16.63 7.29
C MET A 786 72.33 16.06 6.07
N ASN A 787 72.87 16.93 5.20
CA ASN A 787 73.61 16.55 3.99
C ASN A 787 72.89 15.45 3.17
N ASN A 788 71.61 15.69 2.86
CA ASN A 788 70.72 14.78 2.14
C ASN A 788 70.52 13.41 2.81
N ALA A 789 70.63 13.35 4.15
CA ALA A 789 70.49 12.16 4.97
C ALA A 789 71.52 11.04 4.64
N LYS A 790 72.71 11.40 4.16
CA LYS A 790 73.75 10.43 3.81
C LYS A 790 74.16 9.57 5.02
N GLY A 791 74.05 8.25 4.87
CA GLY A 791 74.38 7.28 5.92
C GLY A 791 73.28 7.02 6.95
N TRP A 792 72.06 7.50 6.70
CA TRP A 792 70.84 7.12 7.44
C TRP A 792 70.06 6.08 6.65
N TYR A 793 69.46 5.12 7.35
CA TYR A 793 68.45 4.21 6.80
C TYR A 793 67.09 4.88 6.89
N ILE A 794 66.45 5.11 5.74
CA ILE A 794 65.15 5.79 5.67
C ILE A 794 64.05 4.76 5.41
N LYS A 795 63.11 4.66 6.35
CA LYS A 795 61.89 3.87 6.20
C LYS A 795 60.71 4.80 5.95
N TYR A 796 60.03 4.61 4.83
CA TYR A 796 58.78 5.29 4.50
C TYR A 796 57.61 4.39 4.88
N TYR A 797 56.63 4.95 5.59
CA TYR A 797 55.39 4.26 5.94
C TYR A 797 54.34 4.64 4.89
N LYS A 798 53.90 3.67 4.08
CA LYS A 798 52.91 3.91 3.01
C LYS A 798 51.46 3.93 3.51
N GLY A 799 51.23 3.49 4.75
CA GLY A 799 49.93 3.33 5.38
C GLY A 799 50.05 2.48 6.65
N LEU A 800 49.03 2.48 7.50
CA LEU A 800 49.01 1.82 8.81
C LEU A 800 49.20 0.30 8.68
N GLY A 801 48.76 -0.31 7.57
CA GLY A 801 48.96 -1.73 7.28
C GLY A 801 50.41 -2.14 7.01
N THR A 802 51.34 -1.18 6.85
CA THR A 802 52.77 -1.46 6.63
C THR A 802 53.61 -1.47 7.90
N SER A 803 53.04 -1.02 9.02
CA SER A 803 53.67 -1.07 10.33
C SER A 803 53.67 -2.49 10.86
N LYS A 804 54.79 -2.91 11.46
CA LYS A 804 54.89 -4.23 12.10
C LYS A 804 54.16 -4.23 13.44
N PRO A 805 53.68 -5.39 13.93
CA PRO A 805 53.05 -5.48 15.26
C PRO A 805 53.93 -4.94 16.40
N GLU A 806 55.25 -5.01 16.28
CA GLU A 806 56.19 -4.45 17.26
C GLU A 806 56.11 -2.91 17.32
N GLU A 807 55.97 -2.27 16.16
CA GLU A 807 55.81 -0.81 16.06
C GLU A 807 54.45 -0.37 16.59
N ALA A 808 53.40 -1.17 16.35
CA ALA A 808 52.08 -0.93 16.96
C ALA A 808 52.16 -0.92 18.49
N ARG A 809 52.91 -1.86 19.08
CA ARG A 809 53.10 -1.92 20.53
C ARG A 809 53.91 -0.72 21.04
N GLU A 810 54.91 -0.26 20.28
CA GLU A 810 55.69 0.96 20.57
C GLU A 810 54.75 2.19 20.60
N TYR A 811 53.96 2.43 19.55
CA TYR A 811 53.05 3.56 19.46
C TYR A 811 52.04 3.59 20.61
N PHE A 812 51.45 2.44 20.96
CA PHE A 812 50.47 2.36 22.05
C PHE A 812 51.11 2.38 23.45
N SER A 813 52.39 2.02 23.58
CA SER A 813 53.12 2.18 24.85
C SER A 813 53.41 3.64 25.16
N ASP A 814 53.49 4.48 24.13
CA ASP A 814 53.63 5.94 24.22
C ASP A 814 52.45 6.64 23.52
N LEU A 815 51.23 6.24 23.89
CA LEU A 815 50.00 6.71 23.24
C LEU A 815 49.87 8.24 23.29
N ASN A 816 50.36 8.89 24.33
CA ASN A 816 50.25 10.34 24.52
C ASN A 816 50.97 11.14 23.42
N THR A 817 52.03 10.60 22.81
CA THR A 817 52.73 11.27 21.69
C THR A 817 52.08 11.01 20.34
N HIS A 818 51.18 10.03 20.27
CA HIS A 818 50.46 9.64 19.05
C HIS A 818 48.98 10.05 19.10
N GLN A 819 48.51 10.60 20.22
CA GLN A 819 47.13 11.02 20.42
C GLN A 819 47.06 12.54 20.46
N ILE A 820 46.28 13.12 19.56
CA ILE A 820 46.02 14.56 19.52
C ILE A 820 44.53 14.81 19.77
N GLY A 821 44.23 15.69 20.73
CA GLY A 821 42.88 16.16 20.99
C GLY A 821 42.47 17.29 20.05
N PHE A 822 41.18 17.42 19.77
CA PHE A 822 40.66 18.60 19.08
C PHE A 822 40.02 19.59 20.06
N THR A 823 40.32 20.87 19.88
CA THR A 823 39.72 21.99 20.63
C THR A 823 38.72 22.73 19.75
N TYR A 824 37.49 22.94 20.25
CA TYR A 824 36.45 23.68 19.53
C TYR A 824 36.33 25.13 19.99
N ASN A 825 36.70 26.07 19.13
CA ASN A 825 36.67 27.51 19.40
C ASN A 825 35.32 28.18 19.04
N GLY A 826 34.26 27.39 18.84
CA GLY A 826 32.91 27.88 18.57
C GLY A 826 32.63 28.15 17.10
N GLU A 827 32.04 29.31 16.80
CA GLU A 827 31.54 29.64 15.45
C GLU A 827 32.60 29.56 14.34
N PRO A 828 33.86 30.03 14.52
CA PRO A 828 34.87 29.94 13.46
C PRO A 828 35.14 28.51 12.99
N ASP A 829 35.29 27.58 13.94
CA ASP A 829 35.49 26.16 13.66
C ASP A 829 34.25 25.54 13.02
N GLY A 830 33.06 25.91 13.52
CA GLY A 830 31.79 25.49 12.95
C GLY A 830 31.62 25.93 11.49
N ASP A 831 31.98 27.17 11.16
CA ASP A 831 31.94 27.71 9.80
C ASP A 831 32.95 27.01 8.89
N ALA A 832 34.18 26.77 9.36
CA ALA A 832 35.20 26.05 8.61
C ALA A 832 34.74 24.63 8.23
N ILE A 833 34.15 23.89 9.18
CA ILE A 833 33.58 22.57 8.92
C ILE A 833 32.42 22.67 7.92
N ASP A 834 31.51 23.64 8.06
CA ASP A 834 30.41 23.81 7.10
C ASP A 834 30.92 24.16 5.69
N MET A 835 31.87 25.08 5.59
CA MET A 835 32.51 25.49 4.33
C MET A 835 33.15 24.29 3.62
N ALA A 836 33.84 23.43 4.35
CA ALA A 836 34.48 22.24 3.79
C ALA A 836 33.47 21.22 3.23
N PHE A 837 32.32 21.00 3.89
CA PHE A 837 31.43 19.87 3.57
C PHE A 837 30.08 20.23 2.94
N SER A 838 29.68 21.51 2.92
CA SER A 838 28.41 21.99 2.35
C SER A 838 28.48 22.14 0.83
N LYS A 839 27.61 21.45 0.06
CA LYS A 839 27.59 21.60 -1.41
C LYS A 839 27.20 23.00 -1.88
N LYS A 840 26.61 23.82 -1.01
CA LYS A 840 26.20 25.18 -1.33
C LYS A 840 27.36 26.17 -1.34
N ARG A 841 28.50 25.81 -0.72
CA ARG A 841 29.67 26.68 -0.53
C ARG A 841 30.83 26.34 -1.47
N VAL A 842 30.51 26.00 -2.73
CA VAL A 842 31.52 25.66 -3.75
C VAL A 842 32.43 26.85 -4.04
N GLU A 843 31.87 28.06 -4.13
CA GLU A 843 32.68 29.26 -4.41
C GLU A 843 33.61 29.61 -3.25
N ASP A 844 33.13 29.51 -2.01
CA ASP A 844 33.95 29.71 -0.81
C ASP A 844 35.13 28.74 -0.78
N ARG A 845 34.92 27.46 -1.12
CA ARG A 845 36.02 26.47 -1.22
C ARG A 845 37.03 26.79 -2.31
N LYS A 846 36.58 27.34 -3.46
CA LYS A 846 37.52 27.75 -4.51
C LYS A 846 38.41 28.88 -4.01
N GLU A 847 37.86 29.84 -3.27
CA GLU A 847 38.62 30.94 -2.71
C GLU A 847 39.58 30.45 -1.61
N TRP A 848 39.11 29.55 -0.74
CA TRP A 848 39.95 28.90 0.26
C TRP A 848 41.16 28.18 -0.37
N LEU A 849 40.95 27.43 -1.46
CA LEU A 849 42.04 26.78 -2.19
C LEU A 849 43.00 27.76 -2.87
N ARG A 850 42.53 28.93 -3.32
CA ARG A 850 43.39 29.99 -3.89
C ARG A 850 44.25 30.67 -2.83
N ALA A 851 43.74 30.76 -1.60
CA ALA A 851 44.45 31.35 -0.47
C ALA A 851 45.52 30.43 0.13
N PHE A 852 45.57 29.15 -0.27
CA PHE A 852 46.55 28.20 0.23
C PHE A 852 47.99 28.60 -0.13
N VAL A 853 48.87 28.69 0.88
CA VAL A 853 50.29 28.98 0.71
C VAL A 853 51.07 27.67 0.68
N PRO A 854 51.75 27.31 -0.44
CA PRO A 854 52.55 26.09 -0.53
C PRO A 854 53.62 26.01 0.57
N GLY A 855 53.75 24.83 1.18
CA GLY A 855 54.66 24.62 2.31
C GLY A 855 54.01 24.82 3.68
N THR A 856 52.75 25.26 3.73
CA THR A 856 51.94 25.19 4.97
C THR A 856 51.63 23.73 5.29
N PHE A 857 51.93 23.30 6.51
CA PHE A 857 51.64 21.96 7.02
C PHE A 857 51.12 22.07 8.45
N VAL A 858 50.42 21.02 8.88
CA VAL A 858 49.90 20.91 10.24
C VAL A 858 51.04 20.54 11.19
N ASP A 859 51.21 21.31 12.27
CA ASP A 859 52.17 21.00 13.32
C ASP A 859 51.61 19.91 14.25
N TYR A 860 52.15 18.70 14.13
CA TYR A 860 51.76 17.56 14.96
C TYR A 860 52.52 17.50 16.30
N ALA A 861 53.44 18.43 16.58
CA ALA A 861 54.15 18.53 17.86
C ALA A 861 53.32 19.27 18.94
N VAL A 862 52.00 19.09 18.92
CA VAL A 862 51.03 19.70 19.84
C VAL A 862 50.22 18.63 20.55
N GLN A 863 49.74 18.94 21.75
CA GLN A 863 48.85 18.04 22.49
C GLN A 863 47.39 18.16 22.02
N ASP A 864 46.97 19.38 21.68
CA ASP A 864 45.62 19.70 21.23
C ASP A 864 45.66 20.64 20.02
N MET A 865 44.71 20.49 19.11
CA MET A 865 44.65 21.21 17.83
C MET A 865 43.26 21.82 17.58
N PRO A 866 43.16 23.07 17.10
CA PRO A 866 41.89 23.64 16.62
C PRO A 866 41.34 22.87 15.42
N TYR A 867 40.01 22.85 15.24
CA TYR A 867 39.41 22.24 14.03
C TYR A 867 39.67 23.01 12.72
N THR A 868 40.16 24.25 12.81
CA THR A 868 40.51 25.09 11.66
C THR A 868 41.89 24.80 11.08
N GLU A 869 42.79 24.23 11.88
CA GLU A 869 44.08 23.68 11.45
C GLU A 869 43.86 22.28 10.86
#